data_AF-A0A1N7MY91-F1
#
_entry.id   AF-A0A1N7MY91-F1
#
_cell.length_a   1.000
_cell.length_b   1.000
_cell.length_c   1.000
_cell.angle_alpha   90.00
_cell.angle_beta   90.00
_cell.angle_gamma   90.00
#
_symmetry.space_group_name_H-M   'P 1'
#
loop_
_entity.id
_entity.type
_entity.pdbx_description
1 polymer ?
#
loop_
_entity_poly.entity_id
_entity_poly.type
_entity_poly.pdbx_seq_one_letter_code
_entity_poly.pdbx_strand_id
1 'polypeptide(L)'
;MKSEPNPKSKHITAKFGTFLGLASGDVPVYSSDYPSADDNELPNRHAYRSYVDDIFMGYKWQCVELARRWLYLNKGYIFDDVAMAYDIFGLTSVRVIEDNSRLPLKSFRNGSLRHPEPGALLIWSEGGEFEVTGHVAVITEVYPDRLRLIEQNVTHSVWPEGQQFSREIPARVTADGSYWLRCSYGDATILGWVIQTDDDTYAELIEPPAPELFDLQLRQVPDKGQTTRAWLNIANPDEDAYVEMMGAHKLGSRAEDQHRYFVHSETAERELKRATNELHALFMHATDYVLQDETLLEKFNIPPALWPKIHQSWDNRRNQMITGRFDFSMSARGIKVYEYNCDSASCYMEAGLVQEKWAEHFGCNEGESSGAELLDHLIEAWKASEVGSGGQSSADTKSVLHIMQDGDLEETYHALYMQKAIERAGITCKVIHGVSGLAWDDNGDVVDADGDQIRWVWKTWAWETALDQIRAECEDDTERLRTYQTDQIRSAAPRLVDVLLRKEVMVYEPLWTLIPSNKAILPVLWSLFPNHPYLLNSSFDLTDELQASGYVTKPIAGRCGFNISLYDGDAGLVEETQGRFAAQDQIYQELWKLPEIAGYNAQMCTFSVAGHFAGSCLRVDPTLVITKDSDLIALRTVEDERMKL
;
A
#
# COMPACT_ATOMS: atom_id res chain seq x y z
N MET A 1 -1.48 -56.40 0.74
CA MET A 1 -0.93 -56.11 2.07
C MET A 1 -1.06 -54.63 2.30
N LYS A 2 -1.94 -54.21 3.21
CA LYS A 2 -2.07 -52.82 3.62
C LYS A 2 -0.85 -52.49 4.47
N SER A 3 -0.04 -51.53 4.04
CA SER A 3 1.00 -50.93 4.88
C SER A 3 0.30 -50.12 5.97
N GLU A 4 0.60 -50.45 7.23
CA GLU A 4 0.16 -49.69 8.39
C GLU A 4 0.70 -48.25 8.31
N PRO A 5 -0.08 -47.24 8.77
CA PRO A 5 0.43 -45.88 8.88
C PRO A 5 1.45 -45.82 10.03
N ASN A 6 2.66 -45.38 9.68
CA ASN A 6 3.75 -45.01 10.60
C ASN A 6 3.22 -44.05 11.68
N PRO A 7 3.46 -44.27 13.00
CA PRO A 7 2.95 -43.38 14.03
C PRO A 7 3.71 -42.05 13.95
N LYS A 8 3.09 -41.04 13.32
CA LYS A 8 3.54 -39.66 13.45
C LYS A 8 3.51 -39.30 14.93
N SER A 9 4.68 -39.10 15.52
CA SER A 9 4.86 -38.26 16.70
C SER A 9 3.98 -37.01 16.50
N LYS A 10 2.97 -36.83 17.36
CA LYS A 10 2.20 -35.58 17.41
C LYS A 10 3.16 -34.51 17.92
N HIS A 11 3.88 -33.86 17.01
CA HIS A 11 4.62 -32.65 17.34
C HIS A 11 3.61 -31.65 17.88
N ILE A 12 3.81 -31.25 19.13
CA ILE A 12 2.94 -30.28 19.80
C ILE A 12 3.32 -28.91 19.23
N THR A 13 2.35 -28.23 18.62
CA THR A 13 2.46 -26.83 18.26
C THR A 13 2.52 -26.00 19.53
N ALA A 14 3.61 -25.27 19.72
CA ALA A 14 3.80 -24.34 20.82
C ALA A 14 3.06 -23.03 20.52
N LYS A 15 2.55 -22.41 21.58
CA LYS A 15 1.81 -21.14 21.46
C LYS A 15 2.68 -20.03 20.89
N PHE A 16 2.06 -19.02 20.29
CA PHE A 16 2.74 -17.79 19.86
C PHE A 16 3.70 -17.27 20.94
N GLY A 17 4.89 -16.81 20.52
CA GLY A 17 5.89 -16.26 21.41
C GLY A 17 6.63 -17.27 22.29
N THR A 18 6.26 -18.56 22.24
CA THR A 18 7.03 -19.61 22.94
C THR A 18 8.43 -19.68 22.35
N PHE A 19 9.44 -19.64 23.21
CA PHE A 19 10.83 -19.92 22.86
C PHE A 19 10.97 -21.36 22.34
N LEU A 20 11.37 -21.51 21.08
CA LEU A 20 11.52 -22.81 20.43
C LEU A 20 12.94 -23.35 20.59
N GLY A 21 13.94 -22.49 20.53
CA GLY A 21 15.33 -22.87 20.66
C GLY A 21 16.29 -21.71 20.39
N LEU A 22 17.58 -21.96 20.65
CA LEU A 22 18.65 -20.98 20.48
C LEU A 22 19.49 -21.35 19.26
N ALA A 23 19.55 -20.44 18.30
CA ALA A 23 20.41 -20.59 17.13
C ALA A 23 21.89 -20.34 17.45
N SER A 24 22.77 -20.72 16.53
CA SER A 24 24.15 -20.24 16.55
C SER A 24 24.20 -18.70 16.53
N GLY A 25 25.07 -18.11 17.34
CA GLY A 25 25.12 -16.66 17.55
C GLY A 25 24.18 -16.13 18.64
N ASP A 26 23.70 -17.01 19.53
CA ASP A 26 22.84 -16.69 20.68
C ASP A 26 21.53 -15.96 20.30
N VAL A 27 21.00 -16.26 19.11
CA VAL A 27 19.74 -15.67 18.61
C VAL A 27 18.55 -16.59 18.92
N PRO A 28 17.57 -16.16 19.71
CA PRO A 28 16.40 -16.97 20.03
C PRO A 28 15.43 -17.07 18.85
N VAL A 29 14.79 -18.23 18.71
CA VAL A 29 13.73 -18.49 17.73
C VAL A 29 12.41 -18.73 18.44
N TYR A 30 11.34 -18.09 17.98
CA TYR A 30 10.03 -18.12 18.62
C TYR A 30 8.95 -18.71 17.72
N SER A 31 7.90 -19.22 18.36
CA SER A 31 6.68 -19.65 17.66
C SER A 31 5.93 -18.44 17.10
N SER A 32 5.53 -18.52 15.83
CA SER A 32 4.67 -17.54 15.15
C SER A 32 3.25 -18.06 14.92
N ASP A 33 2.76 -18.95 15.78
CA ASP A 33 1.39 -19.49 15.71
C ASP A 33 0.35 -18.43 16.10
N TYR A 34 0.06 -17.47 15.20
CA TYR A 34 -0.85 -16.35 15.45
C TYR A 34 -2.22 -16.74 16.03
N PRO A 35 -2.86 -17.86 15.64
CA PRO A 35 -4.13 -18.28 16.24
C PRO A 35 -4.09 -18.52 17.75
N SER A 36 -2.89 -18.70 18.34
CA SER A 36 -2.71 -18.87 19.79
C SER A 36 -2.12 -17.65 20.51
N ALA A 37 -2.00 -16.51 19.81
CA ALA A 37 -1.62 -15.24 20.41
C ALA A 37 -2.56 -14.86 21.58
N ASP A 38 -2.00 -14.35 22.67
CA ASP A 38 -2.75 -13.90 23.83
C ASP A 38 -3.00 -12.39 23.72
N ASP A 39 -4.25 -11.99 23.54
CA ASP A 39 -4.64 -10.58 23.44
C ASP A 39 -4.30 -9.78 24.71
N ASN A 40 -4.08 -10.41 25.87
CA ASN A 40 -3.60 -9.69 27.05
C ASN A 40 -2.11 -9.34 26.97
N GLU A 41 -1.32 -10.17 26.29
CA GLU A 41 0.12 -9.92 26.06
C GLU A 41 0.36 -9.07 24.81
N LEU A 42 -0.54 -9.16 23.83
CA LEU A 42 -0.47 -8.48 22.54
C LEU A 42 -1.76 -7.66 22.30
N PRO A 43 -2.05 -6.66 23.15
CA PRO A 43 -3.34 -5.99 23.19
C PRO A 43 -3.63 -5.07 22.00
N ASN A 44 -2.62 -4.77 21.19
CA ASN A 44 -2.72 -3.80 20.10
C ASN A 44 -1.73 -4.10 18.97
N ARG A 45 -1.86 -3.39 17.86
CA ARG A 45 -1.04 -3.60 16.66
C ARG A 45 0.44 -3.36 16.93
N HIS A 46 0.77 -2.39 17.78
CA HIS A 46 2.14 -2.07 18.16
C HIS A 46 2.83 -3.23 18.91
N ALA A 47 2.10 -3.97 19.76
CA ALA A 47 2.65 -5.08 20.54
C ALA A 47 3.25 -6.22 19.69
N TYR A 48 2.77 -6.37 18.44
CA TYR A 48 3.29 -7.34 17.47
C TYR A 48 4.60 -6.90 16.81
N ARG A 49 5.11 -5.70 17.08
CA ARG A 49 6.39 -5.22 16.53
C ARG A 49 7.56 -5.71 17.39
N SER A 50 8.64 -6.12 16.72
CA SER A 50 9.89 -6.54 17.36
C SER A 50 10.95 -5.45 17.21
N TYR A 51 11.58 -5.07 18.31
CA TYR A 51 12.65 -4.08 18.36
C TYR A 51 13.86 -4.63 19.11
N VAL A 52 15.05 -4.27 18.65
CA VAL A 52 16.31 -4.47 19.37
C VAL A 52 17.09 -3.17 19.26
N ASP A 53 17.53 -2.61 20.40
CA ASP A 53 18.20 -1.30 20.48
C ASP A 53 17.43 -0.19 19.71
N ASP A 54 16.11 -0.16 19.90
CA ASP A 54 15.15 0.74 19.22
C ASP A 54 15.09 0.60 17.68
N ILE A 55 15.71 -0.44 17.12
CA ILE A 55 15.67 -0.73 15.67
C ILE A 55 14.58 -1.75 15.40
N PHE A 56 13.69 -1.43 14.45
CA PHE A 56 12.60 -2.32 14.05
C PHE A 56 13.12 -3.57 13.31
N MET A 57 13.00 -4.73 13.95
CA MET A 57 13.41 -6.01 13.36
C MET A 57 12.37 -6.57 12.40
N GLY A 58 11.10 -6.25 12.61
CA GLY A 58 9.98 -6.80 11.86
C GLY A 58 8.80 -7.16 12.77
N TYR A 59 7.84 -7.90 12.25
CA TYR A 59 6.69 -8.36 13.02
C TYR A 59 6.99 -9.68 13.72
N LYS A 60 6.65 -9.78 15.01
CA LYS A 60 6.68 -11.00 15.82
C LYS A 60 5.74 -12.04 15.22
N TRP A 61 6.16 -13.26 14.90
CA TRP A 61 7.53 -13.75 14.78
C TRP A 61 7.75 -14.26 13.37
N GLN A 62 7.67 -13.34 12.40
CA GLN A 62 7.80 -13.62 10.98
C GLN A 62 9.21 -14.06 10.60
N CYS A 63 9.34 -14.68 9.42
CA CYS A 63 10.63 -15.12 8.88
C CYS A 63 11.60 -13.96 8.63
N VAL A 64 11.09 -12.85 8.08
CA VAL A 64 11.85 -11.61 7.84
C VAL A 64 12.38 -11.03 9.16
N GLU A 65 11.58 -11.09 10.23
CA GLU A 65 11.98 -10.60 11.56
C GLU A 65 13.20 -11.36 12.10
N LEU A 66 13.20 -12.69 12.02
CA LEU A 66 14.36 -13.49 12.45
C LEU A 66 15.58 -13.20 11.60
N ALA A 67 15.43 -13.15 10.28
CA ALA A 67 16.53 -12.92 9.36
C ALA A 67 17.21 -11.57 9.64
N ARG A 68 16.42 -10.50 9.81
CA ARG A 68 16.94 -9.17 10.14
C ARG A 68 17.59 -9.13 11.52
N ARG A 69 16.93 -9.69 12.54
CA ARG A 69 17.46 -9.76 13.91
C ARG A 69 18.75 -10.54 14.00
N TRP A 70 18.87 -11.65 13.27
CA TRP A 70 20.08 -12.45 13.25
C TRP A 70 21.25 -11.66 12.65
N LEU A 71 21.05 -10.99 11.52
CA LEU A 71 22.07 -10.14 10.89
C LEU A 71 22.49 -8.99 11.81
N TYR A 72 21.53 -8.30 12.44
CA TYR A 72 21.86 -7.21 13.36
C TYR A 72 22.72 -7.70 14.53
N LEU A 73 22.27 -8.72 15.25
CA LEU A 73 22.95 -9.21 16.45
C LEU A 73 24.34 -9.82 16.17
N ASN A 74 24.53 -10.44 15.00
CA ASN A 74 25.78 -11.14 14.67
C ASN A 74 26.73 -10.34 13.79
N LYS A 75 26.22 -9.36 13.05
CA LYS A 75 26.97 -8.67 11.98
C LYS A 75 26.87 -7.14 12.04
N GLY A 76 25.95 -6.57 12.83
CA GLY A 76 25.81 -5.11 13.00
C GLY A 76 25.15 -4.37 11.84
N TYR A 77 24.53 -5.10 10.89
CA TYR A 77 23.84 -4.52 9.73
C TYR A 77 22.47 -5.16 9.51
N ILE A 78 21.60 -4.47 8.78
CA ILE A 78 20.27 -4.95 8.36
C ILE A 78 20.05 -4.77 6.86
N PHE A 79 19.20 -5.59 6.26
CA PHE A 79 18.59 -5.24 4.97
C PHE A 79 17.42 -4.28 5.17
N ASP A 80 17.12 -3.46 4.16
CA ASP A 80 16.02 -2.49 4.19
C ASP A 80 14.65 -3.15 4.37
N ASP A 81 13.59 -2.36 4.58
CA ASP A 81 12.24 -2.90 4.63
C ASP A 81 11.82 -3.46 3.27
N VAL A 82 11.30 -4.69 3.29
CA VAL A 82 10.81 -5.41 2.10
C VAL A 82 9.34 -5.72 2.32
N ALA A 83 8.55 -5.63 1.24
CA ALA A 83 7.14 -6.00 1.30
C ALA A 83 6.98 -7.52 1.45
N MET A 84 7.73 -8.28 0.64
CA MET A 84 7.70 -9.75 0.64
C MET A 84 9.10 -10.32 0.91
N ALA A 85 9.16 -11.53 1.47
CA ALA A 85 10.44 -12.16 1.80
C ALA A 85 11.28 -12.49 0.56
N TYR A 86 10.64 -12.75 -0.59
CA TYR A 86 11.35 -13.04 -1.83
C TYR A 86 12.11 -11.82 -2.39
N ASP A 87 11.68 -10.60 -2.07
CA ASP A 87 12.32 -9.36 -2.54
C ASP A 87 13.77 -9.23 -2.04
N ILE A 88 14.10 -9.90 -0.94
CA ILE A 88 15.46 -9.95 -0.38
C ILE A 88 16.46 -10.47 -1.41
N PHE A 89 16.05 -11.38 -2.31
CA PHE A 89 16.93 -11.92 -3.35
C PHE A 89 17.36 -10.85 -4.38
N GLY A 90 16.59 -9.77 -4.52
CA GLY A 90 16.90 -8.65 -5.41
C GLY A 90 17.70 -7.52 -4.75
N LEU A 91 17.96 -7.59 -3.44
CA LEU A 91 18.71 -6.55 -2.73
C LEU A 91 20.20 -6.62 -3.07
N THR A 92 20.81 -5.46 -3.30
CA THR A 92 22.22 -5.32 -3.68
C THR A 92 23.11 -4.75 -2.58
N SER A 93 22.51 -4.33 -1.47
CA SER A 93 23.23 -3.84 -0.30
C SER A 93 22.48 -4.05 1.01
N VAL A 94 23.22 -3.98 2.11
CA VAL A 94 22.71 -3.89 3.49
C VAL A 94 23.23 -2.62 4.13
N ARG A 95 22.49 -2.09 5.11
CA ARG A 95 22.85 -0.89 5.85
C ARG A 95 23.49 -1.25 7.19
N VAL A 96 24.69 -0.75 7.43
CA VAL A 96 25.37 -0.81 8.72
C VAL A 96 24.68 0.16 9.67
N ILE A 97 24.31 -0.32 10.86
CA ILE A 97 23.52 0.49 11.80
C ILE A 97 24.35 1.59 12.45
N GLU A 98 25.62 1.31 12.74
CA GLU A 98 26.50 2.25 13.47
C GLU A 98 26.72 3.57 12.72
N ASP A 99 26.88 3.52 11.39
CA ASP A 99 27.28 4.67 10.57
C ASP A 99 26.43 4.90 9.30
N ASN A 100 25.39 4.08 9.07
CA ASN A 100 24.55 4.09 7.87
C ASN A 100 25.28 3.81 6.55
N SER A 101 26.52 3.32 6.59
CA SER A 101 27.23 2.88 5.39
C SER A 101 26.55 1.66 4.75
N ARG A 102 26.78 1.47 3.45
CA ARG A 102 26.20 0.37 2.66
C ARG A 102 27.27 -0.67 2.35
N LEU A 103 27.01 -1.93 2.70
CA LEU A 103 27.86 -3.06 2.33
C LEU A 103 27.21 -3.83 1.16
N PRO A 104 27.98 -4.34 0.19
CA PRO A 104 27.41 -5.04 -0.95
C PRO A 104 26.84 -6.39 -0.55
N LEU A 105 25.74 -6.72 -1.22
CA LEU A 105 25.00 -7.96 -1.08
C LEU A 105 24.94 -8.63 -2.46
N LYS A 106 25.23 -9.94 -2.51
CA LYS A 106 25.29 -10.74 -3.73
C LYS A 106 24.36 -11.93 -3.61
N SER A 107 23.56 -12.15 -4.64
CA SER A 107 22.60 -13.26 -4.71
C SER A 107 23.15 -14.37 -5.61
N PHE A 108 22.90 -15.62 -5.26
CA PHE A 108 23.42 -16.79 -5.96
C PHE A 108 22.28 -17.79 -6.15
N ARG A 109 21.98 -18.17 -7.40
CA ARG A 109 20.89 -19.13 -7.68
C ARG A 109 21.16 -20.50 -7.08
N ASN A 110 20.09 -21.19 -6.74
CA ASN A 110 20.15 -22.62 -6.46
C ASN A 110 20.82 -23.36 -7.63
N GLY A 111 21.91 -24.07 -7.34
CA GLY A 111 22.76 -24.69 -8.35
C GLY A 111 24.04 -23.92 -8.70
N SER A 112 24.31 -22.78 -8.06
CA SER A 112 25.54 -21.98 -8.29
C SER A 112 26.83 -22.71 -7.88
N LEU A 113 27.95 -22.29 -8.50
CA LEU A 113 29.31 -22.73 -8.14
C LEU A 113 29.83 -22.04 -6.87
N ARG A 114 29.31 -20.86 -6.51
CA ARG A 114 29.60 -20.25 -5.20
C ARG A 114 28.70 -20.89 -4.16
N HIS A 115 29.26 -21.78 -3.35
CA HIS A 115 28.51 -22.50 -2.31
C HIS A 115 27.93 -21.52 -1.27
N PRO A 116 26.81 -21.87 -0.62
CA PRO A 116 26.31 -21.10 0.52
C PRO A 116 27.32 -21.14 1.68
N GLU A 117 27.23 -20.15 2.55
CA GLU A 117 28.10 -20.00 3.72
C GLU A 117 27.25 -19.83 5.00
N PRO A 118 27.73 -20.24 6.18
CA PRO A 118 27.07 -19.92 7.44
C PRO A 118 26.83 -18.41 7.58
N GLY A 119 25.58 -18.03 7.84
CA GLY A 119 25.10 -16.66 7.91
C GLY A 119 24.50 -16.11 6.62
N ALA A 120 24.55 -16.85 5.51
CA ALA A 120 23.85 -16.49 4.29
C ALA A 120 22.32 -16.62 4.47
N LEU A 121 21.57 -15.75 3.79
CA LEU A 121 20.10 -15.84 3.76
C LEU A 121 19.66 -16.78 2.64
N LEU A 122 18.81 -17.75 2.94
CA LEU A 122 18.21 -18.65 1.96
C LEU A 122 16.80 -18.16 1.61
N ILE A 123 16.52 -17.96 0.31
CA ILE A 123 15.29 -17.31 -0.15
C ILE A 123 14.42 -18.27 -0.98
N TRP A 124 13.12 -18.25 -0.71
CA TRP A 124 12.09 -18.91 -1.51
C TRP A 124 11.26 -17.87 -2.26
N SER A 125 10.87 -18.24 -3.49
CA SER A 125 9.88 -17.51 -4.29
C SER A 125 8.48 -17.62 -3.67
N GLU A 126 7.57 -16.75 -4.06
CA GLU A 126 6.14 -16.98 -3.88
C GLU A 126 5.69 -18.29 -4.56
N GLY A 127 4.73 -18.99 -3.94
CA GLY A 127 4.10 -20.19 -4.49
C GLY A 127 4.16 -21.41 -3.57
N GLY A 128 3.18 -22.30 -3.72
CA GLY A 128 3.03 -23.49 -2.89
C GLY A 128 2.74 -23.14 -1.43
N GLU A 129 3.48 -23.76 -0.51
CA GLU A 129 3.40 -23.47 0.95
C GLU A 129 3.62 -21.99 1.30
N PHE A 130 4.32 -21.22 0.45
CA PHE A 130 4.65 -19.81 0.67
C PHE A 130 3.88 -18.89 -0.28
N GLU A 131 2.60 -19.18 -0.48
CA GLU A 131 1.71 -18.38 -1.31
C GLU A 131 1.78 -16.88 -0.91
N VAL A 132 1.91 -16.01 -1.92
CA VAL A 132 2.01 -14.54 -1.81
C VAL A 132 3.32 -13.99 -1.21
N THR A 133 3.85 -14.56 -0.13
CA THR A 133 4.92 -13.90 0.66
C THR A 133 6.34 -14.37 0.35
N GLY A 134 6.49 -15.57 -0.23
CA GLY A 134 7.78 -16.26 -0.27
C GLY A 134 8.28 -16.59 1.14
N HIS A 135 9.58 -16.86 1.29
CA HIS A 135 10.15 -17.17 2.62
C HIS A 135 11.64 -16.86 2.71
N VAL A 136 12.13 -16.63 3.92
CA VAL A 136 13.55 -16.43 4.22
C VAL A 136 13.99 -17.24 5.45
N ALA A 137 15.17 -17.84 5.36
CA ALA A 137 15.83 -18.52 6.47
C ALA A 137 17.32 -18.10 6.56
N VAL A 138 17.95 -18.33 7.70
CA VAL A 138 19.41 -18.13 7.86
C VAL A 138 20.11 -19.48 7.87
N ILE A 139 21.11 -19.65 7.02
CA ILE A 139 21.93 -20.86 6.94
C ILE A 139 22.89 -20.88 8.12
N THR A 140 22.88 -21.95 8.92
CA THR A 140 23.77 -22.07 10.10
C THR A 140 24.93 -23.03 9.87
N GLU A 141 24.73 -24.11 9.11
CA GLU A 141 25.77 -25.07 8.78
C GLU A 141 25.63 -25.56 7.33
N VAL A 142 26.76 -25.79 6.66
CA VAL A 142 26.84 -26.20 5.25
C VAL A 142 27.60 -27.52 5.15
N TYR A 143 26.98 -28.54 4.55
CA TYR A 143 27.58 -29.83 4.26
C TYR A 143 27.42 -30.19 2.77
N PRO A 144 28.20 -31.13 2.22
CA PRO A 144 28.05 -31.54 0.81
C PRO A 144 26.69 -32.14 0.44
N ASP A 145 25.97 -32.71 1.42
CA ASP A 145 24.72 -33.45 1.25
C ASP A 145 23.50 -32.77 1.90
N ARG A 146 23.70 -31.69 2.67
CA ARG A 146 22.63 -30.93 3.32
C ARG A 146 23.05 -29.55 3.82
N LEU A 147 22.06 -28.71 4.08
CA LEU A 147 22.18 -27.51 4.91
C LEU A 147 21.44 -27.69 6.23
N ARG A 148 21.90 -26.98 7.26
CA ARG A 148 21.08 -26.65 8.43
C ARG A 148 20.79 -25.17 8.44
N LEU A 149 19.57 -24.83 8.83
CA LEU A 149 19.09 -23.46 8.86
C LEU A 149 18.25 -23.19 10.09
N ILE A 150 18.03 -21.91 10.36
CA ILE A 150 17.05 -21.40 11.31
C ILE A 150 16.03 -20.55 10.56
N GLU A 151 14.77 -20.66 11.00
CA GLU A 151 13.66 -19.93 10.43
C GLU A 151 12.55 -19.78 11.47
N GLN A 152 11.72 -18.75 11.32
CA GLN A 152 10.42 -18.65 12.01
C GLN A 152 9.29 -18.76 10.99
N ASN A 153 8.06 -18.93 11.46
CA ASN A 153 6.85 -19.01 10.63
C ASN A 153 6.82 -20.22 9.67
N VAL A 154 7.38 -21.36 10.09
CA VAL A 154 7.28 -22.66 9.37
C VAL A 154 6.97 -23.78 10.34
N THR A 155 7.86 -24.02 11.31
CA THR A 155 7.63 -25.00 12.38
C THR A 155 7.49 -24.28 13.72
N HIS A 156 6.62 -24.84 14.57
CA HIS A 156 6.20 -24.22 15.83
C HIS A 156 6.47 -25.13 17.03
N SER A 157 7.42 -26.06 16.91
CA SER A 157 7.74 -27.03 17.97
C SER A 157 9.04 -26.69 18.65
N VAL A 158 9.07 -26.85 19.97
CA VAL A 158 10.30 -26.69 20.77
C VAL A 158 11.35 -27.70 20.30
N TRP A 159 12.55 -27.20 20.07
CA TRP A 159 13.66 -28.00 19.56
C TRP A 159 14.16 -28.96 20.64
N PRO A 160 14.64 -30.16 20.26
CA PRO A 160 15.36 -31.04 21.16
C PRO A 160 16.53 -30.35 21.88
N GLU A 161 16.81 -30.77 23.11
CA GLU A 161 17.93 -30.23 23.89
C GLU A 161 19.26 -30.33 23.11
N GLY A 162 19.99 -29.21 23.01
CA GLY A 162 21.25 -29.12 22.28
C GLY A 162 21.12 -28.94 20.76
N GLN A 163 19.91 -28.97 20.18
CA GLN A 163 19.69 -28.64 18.78
C GLN A 163 19.72 -27.12 18.58
N GLN A 164 20.45 -26.65 17.55
CA GLN A 164 20.64 -25.22 17.23
C GLN A 164 20.16 -24.84 15.82
N PHE A 165 19.31 -25.67 15.20
CA PHE A 165 18.75 -25.46 13.88
C PHE A 165 17.27 -25.87 13.86
N SER A 166 16.45 -25.25 13.02
CA SER A 166 15.03 -25.60 12.88
C SER A 166 14.82 -26.76 11.92
N ARG A 167 15.56 -26.80 10.80
CA ARG A 167 15.36 -27.77 9.71
C ARG A 167 16.67 -28.07 8.97
N GLU A 168 16.71 -29.26 8.38
CA GLU A 168 17.73 -29.65 7.41
C GLU A 168 17.15 -29.63 5.99
N ILE A 169 17.89 -29.07 5.02
CA ILE A 169 17.53 -29.08 3.60
C ILE A 169 18.49 -30.02 2.87
N PRO A 170 18.01 -31.07 2.18
CA PRO A 170 18.87 -31.94 1.40
C PRO A 170 19.58 -31.17 0.29
N ALA A 171 20.86 -31.43 0.15
CA ALA A 171 21.71 -30.81 -0.86
C ALA A 171 22.50 -31.86 -1.65
N ARG A 172 23.10 -31.42 -2.74
CA ARG A 172 24.02 -32.22 -3.53
C ARG A 172 25.04 -31.33 -4.21
N VAL A 173 26.32 -31.64 -4.01
CA VAL A 173 27.39 -31.13 -4.87
C VAL A 173 27.48 -32.00 -6.13
N THR A 174 27.35 -31.39 -7.30
CA THR A 174 27.46 -32.06 -8.61
C THR A 174 28.92 -32.24 -9.04
N ALA A 175 29.15 -33.00 -10.11
CA ALA A 175 30.51 -33.34 -10.56
C ALA A 175 31.29 -32.12 -11.08
N ASP A 176 30.59 -31.09 -11.56
CA ASP A 176 31.14 -29.78 -11.95
C ASP A 176 31.38 -28.84 -10.75
N GLY A 177 31.06 -29.29 -9.53
CA GLY A 177 31.26 -28.54 -8.29
C GLY A 177 30.09 -27.66 -7.88
N SER A 178 28.99 -27.66 -8.62
CA SER A 178 27.83 -26.81 -8.33
C SER A 178 27.00 -27.34 -7.15
N TYR A 179 26.37 -26.45 -6.37
CA TYR A 179 25.67 -26.79 -5.13
C TYR A 179 24.15 -26.69 -5.30
N TRP A 180 23.45 -27.83 -5.26
CA TRP A 180 22.01 -27.90 -5.48
C TRP A 180 21.24 -28.23 -4.21
N LEU A 181 20.20 -27.45 -3.92
CA LEU A 181 19.23 -27.68 -2.85
C LEU A 181 17.96 -28.31 -3.40
N ARG A 182 17.42 -29.30 -2.68
CA ARG A 182 16.10 -29.88 -2.96
C ARG A 182 15.06 -29.27 -2.04
N CYS A 183 14.07 -28.60 -2.61
CA CYS A 183 12.96 -28.06 -1.84
C CYS A 183 12.17 -29.18 -1.16
N SER A 184 11.87 -29.00 0.13
CA SER A 184 11.16 -29.99 0.95
C SER A 184 9.66 -30.05 0.66
N TYR A 185 9.11 -29.01 0.02
CA TYR A 185 7.72 -28.88 -0.38
C TYR A 185 7.62 -29.06 -1.89
N GLY A 186 6.61 -29.79 -2.37
CA GLY A 186 6.50 -30.19 -3.78
C GLY A 186 6.16 -29.05 -4.74
N ASP A 187 5.73 -27.92 -4.20
CA ASP A 187 5.17 -26.75 -4.89
C ASP A 187 5.88 -25.43 -4.56
N ALA A 188 6.83 -25.42 -3.62
CA ALA A 188 7.64 -24.23 -3.30
C ALA A 188 8.97 -24.22 -4.07
N THR A 189 9.44 -23.03 -4.46
CA THR A 189 10.68 -22.86 -5.24
C THR A 189 11.74 -22.11 -4.43
N ILE A 190 12.92 -22.72 -4.25
CA ILE A 190 14.11 -22.04 -3.69
C ILE A 190 14.74 -21.21 -4.81
N LEU A 191 14.83 -19.88 -4.63
CA LEU A 191 15.54 -19.00 -5.56
C LEU A 191 17.04 -19.22 -5.46
N GLY A 192 17.56 -19.26 -4.24
CA GLY A 192 18.98 -19.36 -3.96
C GLY A 192 19.35 -18.74 -2.61
N TRP A 193 20.61 -18.34 -2.45
CA TRP A 193 21.11 -17.71 -1.22
C TRP A 193 21.73 -16.35 -1.49
N VAL A 194 21.78 -15.53 -0.43
CA VAL A 194 22.25 -14.15 -0.47
C VAL A 194 23.39 -13.99 0.56
N ILE A 195 24.51 -13.42 0.13
CA ILE A 195 25.76 -13.28 0.91
C ILE A 195 26.20 -11.82 0.88
N GLN A 196 26.58 -11.27 2.04
CA GLN A 196 27.28 -9.99 2.10
C GLN A 196 28.74 -10.23 1.72
N THR A 197 29.16 -9.78 0.53
CA THR A 197 30.52 -9.99 0.01
C THR A 197 30.82 -9.00 -1.11
N ASP A 198 32.09 -8.58 -1.21
CA ASP A 198 32.61 -7.83 -2.36
C ASP A 198 32.89 -8.75 -3.56
N ASP A 199 33.08 -10.06 -3.32
CA ASP A 199 33.34 -11.07 -4.34
C ASP A 199 32.03 -11.49 -5.04
N ASP A 200 31.90 -11.08 -6.30
CA ASP A 200 30.76 -11.37 -7.17
C ASP A 200 30.97 -12.62 -8.04
N THR A 201 32.01 -13.41 -7.81
CA THR A 201 32.27 -14.62 -8.57
C THR A 201 31.09 -15.59 -8.45
N TYR A 202 30.43 -15.87 -9.59
CA TYR A 202 29.21 -16.68 -9.71
C TYR A 202 27.92 -16.07 -9.13
N ALA A 203 27.94 -14.79 -8.75
CA ALA A 203 26.75 -14.07 -8.35
C ALA A 203 25.82 -13.83 -9.54
N GLU A 204 24.53 -13.75 -9.26
CA GLU A 204 23.55 -13.21 -10.19
C GLU A 204 23.90 -11.76 -10.50
N LEU A 205 23.90 -11.45 -11.79
CA LEU A 205 24.02 -10.08 -12.25
C LEU A 205 22.66 -9.38 -12.07
N ILE A 206 22.54 -8.65 -10.97
CA ILE A 206 21.38 -7.79 -10.69
C ILE A 206 21.74 -6.39 -11.19
N GLU A 207 21.50 -6.15 -12.47
CA GLU A 207 21.63 -4.81 -13.05
C GLU A 207 20.35 -4.01 -12.84
N PRO A 208 20.47 -2.70 -12.50
CA PRO A 208 19.30 -1.84 -12.57
C PRO A 208 18.77 -1.85 -14.00
N PRO A 209 17.44 -1.83 -14.20
CA PRO A 209 16.87 -1.70 -15.52
C PRO A 209 17.45 -0.49 -16.28
N ALA A 210 17.50 -0.60 -17.60
CA ALA A 210 17.83 0.54 -18.46
C ALA A 210 16.90 1.72 -18.10
N PRO A 211 17.44 2.89 -17.72
CA PRO A 211 16.62 4.02 -17.27
C PRO A 211 15.50 4.40 -18.24
N GLU A 212 15.76 4.30 -19.54
CA GLU A 212 14.83 4.64 -20.61
C GLU A 212 13.55 3.77 -20.61
N LEU A 213 13.56 2.60 -19.96
CA LEU A 213 12.38 1.76 -19.79
C LEU A 213 11.32 2.39 -18.86
N PHE A 214 11.72 3.36 -18.03
CA PHE A 214 10.80 4.10 -17.17
C PHE A 214 10.19 5.33 -17.86
N ASP A 215 10.61 5.67 -19.09
CA ASP A 215 10.01 6.78 -19.81
C ASP A 215 8.64 6.40 -20.39
N LEU A 216 7.65 7.26 -20.13
CA LEU A 216 6.32 7.16 -20.71
C LEU A 216 6.34 7.57 -22.18
N GLN A 217 5.63 6.84 -23.04
CA GLN A 217 5.55 7.15 -24.47
C GLN A 217 4.12 7.39 -24.92
N LEU A 218 3.87 8.56 -25.50
CA LEU A 218 2.60 8.88 -26.14
C LEU A 218 2.51 8.20 -27.51
N ARG A 219 1.40 7.49 -27.74
CA ARG A 219 1.07 6.79 -28.98
C ARG A 219 -0.33 7.17 -29.44
N GLN A 220 -0.68 6.75 -30.65
CA GLN A 220 -1.97 7.07 -31.26
C GLN A 220 -2.49 5.89 -32.08
N VAL A 221 -3.79 5.61 -31.95
CA VAL A 221 -4.49 4.68 -32.85
C VAL A 221 -4.92 5.38 -34.15
N PRO A 222 -5.02 4.67 -35.28
CA PRO A 222 -5.53 5.27 -36.51
C PRO A 222 -6.97 5.75 -36.38
N ASP A 223 -7.24 6.97 -36.84
CA ASP A 223 -8.60 7.49 -36.97
C ASP A 223 -9.33 6.81 -38.15
N LYS A 224 -10.38 6.08 -37.80
CA LYS A 224 -11.32 5.37 -38.67
C LYS A 224 -12.76 5.81 -38.39
N GLY A 225 -12.95 6.98 -37.76
CA GLY A 225 -14.25 7.55 -37.38
C GLY A 225 -14.84 7.00 -36.07
N GLN A 226 -14.02 6.44 -35.18
CA GLN A 226 -14.46 5.81 -33.92
C GLN A 226 -15.13 6.81 -32.96
N THR A 227 -14.69 8.08 -32.96
CA THR A 227 -15.14 9.14 -32.04
C THR A 227 -16.62 9.51 -32.17
N THR A 228 -17.27 9.13 -33.28
CA THR A 228 -18.68 9.43 -33.55
C THR A 228 -19.65 8.38 -33.03
N ARG A 229 -19.13 7.27 -32.48
CA ARG A 229 -19.91 6.10 -32.06
C ARG A 229 -19.94 5.99 -30.54
N ALA A 230 -21.10 5.61 -30.00
CA ALA A 230 -21.24 5.26 -28.60
C ALA A 230 -20.48 3.95 -28.30
N TRP A 231 -19.79 3.90 -27.16
CA TRP A 231 -18.96 2.75 -26.77
C TRP A 231 -18.99 2.40 -25.27
N LEU A 232 -19.61 3.26 -24.47
CA LEU A 232 -20.01 2.91 -23.11
C LEU A 232 -21.46 2.45 -23.12
N ASN A 233 -21.75 1.42 -22.34
CA ASN A 233 -23.07 0.81 -22.26
C ASN A 233 -23.94 1.56 -21.26
N ILE A 234 -24.72 2.54 -21.73
CA ILE A 234 -25.63 3.35 -20.91
C ILE A 234 -26.77 2.56 -20.25
N ALA A 235 -26.92 1.26 -20.55
CA ALA A 235 -27.80 0.40 -19.77
C ALA A 235 -27.20 0.06 -18.38
N ASN A 236 -25.90 0.26 -18.19
CA ASN A 236 -25.22 0.11 -16.92
C ASN A 236 -25.19 1.48 -16.20
N PRO A 237 -25.75 1.61 -14.98
CA PRO A 237 -25.88 2.89 -14.31
C PRO A 237 -24.55 3.64 -14.09
N ASP A 238 -23.47 2.93 -13.77
CA ASP A 238 -22.15 3.53 -13.59
C ASP A 238 -21.61 4.13 -14.89
N GLU A 239 -21.78 3.43 -16.01
CA GLU A 239 -21.37 3.91 -17.33
C GLU A 239 -22.22 5.07 -17.85
N ASP A 240 -23.52 5.06 -17.56
CA ASP A 240 -24.42 6.19 -17.88
C ASP A 240 -24.02 7.45 -17.10
N ALA A 241 -23.82 7.32 -15.78
CA ALA A 241 -23.35 8.42 -14.94
C ALA A 241 -21.98 8.96 -15.38
N TYR A 242 -21.07 8.09 -15.82
CA TYR A 242 -19.77 8.50 -16.36
C TYR A 242 -19.93 9.31 -17.67
N VAL A 243 -20.80 8.85 -18.58
CA VAL A 243 -21.10 9.57 -19.83
C VAL A 243 -21.77 10.92 -19.55
N GLU A 244 -22.65 11.00 -18.55
CA GLU A 244 -23.27 12.26 -18.11
C GLU A 244 -22.22 13.24 -17.58
N MET A 245 -21.33 12.80 -16.67
CA MET A 245 -20.24 13.62 -16.13
C MET A 245 -19.33 14.15 -17.25
N MET A 246 -18.90 13.26 -18.15
CA MET A 246 -18.04 13.63 -19.27
C MET A 246 -18.78 14.40 -20.38
N GLY A 247 -20.11 14.38 -20.38
CA GLY A 247 -20.97 14.93 -21.43
C GLY A 247 -20.89 14.21 -22.79
N ALA A 248 -20.18 13.08 -22.87
CA ALA A 248 -20.00 12.27 -24.07
C ALA A 248 -19.30 10.94 -23.73
N HIS A 249 -19.25 10.02 -24.71
CA HIS A 249 -18.42 8.82 -24.63
C HIS A 249 -16.93 9.15 -24.87
N LYS A 250 -16.24 9.61 -23.83
CA LYS A 250 -14.82 10.03 -23.90
C LYS A 250 -14.06 9.70 -22.61
N LEU A 251 -12.75 9.47 -22.73
CA LEU A 251 -11.87 9.24 -21.56
C LEU A 251 -11.19 10.54 -21.09
N GLY A 252 -10.74 11.38 -22.03
CA GLY A 252 -10.23 12.73 -21.75
C GLY A 252 -11.15 13.83 -22.31
N SER A 253 -10.99 15.05 -21.82
CA SER A 253 -11.78 16.23 -22.18
C SER A 253 -11.41 16.79 -23.56
N ARG A 254 -10.15 16.64 -23.99
CA ARG A 254 -9.61 17.18 -25.25
C ARG A 254 -9.94 16.28 -26.45
N ALA A 255 -10.41 16.91 -27.53
CA ALA A 255 -10.80 16.20 -28.76
C ALA A 255 -9.61 15.51 -29.47
N GLU A 256 -8.42 16.11 -29.40
CA GLU A 256 -7.19 15.56 -29.98
C GLU A 256 -6.66 14.33 -29.25
N ASP A 257 -7.08 14.12 -27.99
CA ASP A 257 -6.61 13.02 -27.16
C ASP A 257 -7.46 11.76 -27.29
N GLN A 258 -8.62 11.84 -27.96
CA GLN A 258 -9.53 10.69 -28.09
C GLN A 258 -8.89 9.46 -28.74
N HIS A 259 -7.88 9.67 -29.59
CA HIS A 259 -7.14 8.60 -30.27
C HIS A 259 -5.77 8.32 -29.64
N ARG A 260 -5.39 9.07 -28.61
CA ARG A 260 -4.07 8.99 -27.99
C ARG A 260 -4.13 8.08 -26.76
N TYR A 261 -3.01 7.42 -26.50
CA TYR A 261 -2.80 6.61 -25.32
C TYR A 261 -1.33 6.66 -24.94
N PHE A 262 -1.04 6.44 -23.67
CA PHE A 262 0.33 6.28 -23.20
C PHE A 262 0.67 4.80 -23.05
N VAL A 263 1.97 4.51 -23.17
CA VAL A 263 2.51 3.22 -22.76
C VAL A 263 3.65 3.40 -21.78
N HIS A 264 3.84 2.41 -20.92
CA HIS A 264 5.07 2.15 -20.18
C HIS A 264 5.49 0.69 -20.38
N SER A 265 6.73 0.39 -20.03
CA SER A 265 7.28 -0.95 -20.19
C SER A 265 6.79 -1.90 -19.09
N GLU A 266 6.86 -3.21 -19.34
CA GLU A 266 6.62 -4.26 -18.34
C GLU A 266 7.61 -4.18 -17.16
N THR A 267 8.83 -3.73 -17.43
CA THR A 267 9.81 -3.47 -16.36
C THR A 267 9.40 -2.30 -15.49
N ALA A 268 8.87 -1.21 -16.06
CA ALA A 268 8.28 -0.12 -15.28
C ALA A 268 7.07 -0.59 -14.44
N GLU A 269 6.20 -1.43 -15.01
CA GLU A 269 5.04 -1.99 -14.30
C GLU A 269 5.47 -2.83 -13.09
N ARG A 270 6.45 -3.71 -13.27
CA ARG A 270 6.98 -4.56 -12.20
C ARG A 270 7.58 -3.73 -11.07
N GLU A 271 8.28 -2.65 -11.41
CA GLU A 271 8.85 -1.74 -10.41
C GLU A 271 7.76 -0.91 -9.71
N LEU A 272 6.73 -0.46 -10.41
CA LEU A 272 5.57 0.21 -9.80
C LEU A 272 4.82 -0.71 -8.83
N LYS A 273 4.66 -1.99 -9.18
CA LYS A 273 4.09 -3.01 -8.28
C LYS A 273 4.93 -3.16 -7.02
N ARG A 274 6.25 -3.27 -7.15
CA ARG A 274 7.18 -3.33 -6.01
C ARG A 274 7.09 -2.06 -5.15
N ALA A 275 7.23 -0.88 -5.77
CA ALA A 275 7.20 0.40 -5.09
C ALA A 275 5.89 0.61 -4.33
N THR A 276 4.76 0.25 -4.92
CA THR A 276 3.43 0.36 -4.28
C THR A 276 3.33 -0.49 -3.02
N ASN A 277 3.75 -1.76 -3.09
CA ASN A 277 3.69 -2.68 -1.94
C ASN A 277 4.65 -2.25 -0.83
N GLU A 278 5.87 -1.86 -1.21
CA GLU A 278 6.92 -1.43 -0.28
C GLU A 278 6.51 -0.12 0.42
N LEU A 279 6.07 0.88 -0.35
CA LEU A 279 5.59 2.14 0.21
C LEU A 279 4.36 1.94 1.10
N HIS A 280 3.41 1.07 0.76
CA HIS A 280 2.31 0.76 1.66
C HIS A 280 2.83 0.32 3.05
N ALA A 281 3.79 -0.60 3.08
CA ALA A 281 4.41 -1.06 4.33
C ALA A 281 5.13 0.07 5.09
N LEU A 282 5.88 0.94 4.39
CA LEU A 282 6.54 2.10 5.00
C LEU A 282 5.54 3.11 5.58
N PHE A 283 4.43 3.38 4.88
CA PHE A 283 3.37 4.25 5.38
C PHE A 283 2.66 3.64 6.61
N MET A 284 2.45 2.33 6.65
CA MET A 284 1.94 1.66 7.84
C MET A 284 2.92 1.73 9.02
N HIS A 285 4.22 1.57 8.74
CA HIS A 285 5.28 1.73 9.74
C HIS A 285 5.25 3.14 10.34
N ALA A 286 5.25 4.16 9.49
CA ALA A 286 5.25 5.56 9.90
C ALA A 286 3.95 5.95 10.63
N THR A 287 2.80 5.38 10.21
CA THR A 287 1.52 5.59 10.90
C THR A 287 1.58 5.12 12.35
N ASP A 288 2.07 3.91 12.59
CA ASP A 288 2.24 3.39 13.95
C ASP A 288 3.22 4.24 14.76
N TYR A 289 4.33 4.67 14.13
CA TYR A 289 5.34 5.52 14.78
C TYR A 289 4.75 6.87 15.23
N VAL A 290 3.97 7.54 14.37
CA VAL A 290 3.25 8.77 14.71
C VAL A 290 2.27 8.54 15.86
N LEU A 291 1.53 7.42 15.83
CA LEU A 291 0.58 7.11 16.88
C LEU A 291 1.27 6.78 18.22
N GLN A 292 2.56 6.45 18.27
CA GLN A 292 3.27 6.29 19.55
C GLN A 292 3.86 7.60 20.12
N ASP A 293 3.79 8.71 19.38
CA ASP A 293 4.34 10.00 19.80
C ASP A 293 3.31 11.12 19.61
N GLU A 294 2.69 11.55 20.71
CA GLU A 294 1.71 12.65 20.70
C GLU A 294 2.28 13.94 20.11
N THR A 295 3.57 14.22 20.28
CA THR A 295 4.21 15.43 19.74
C THR A 295 4.24 15.42 18.21
N LEU A 296 4.43 14.22 17.62
CA LEU A 296 4.33 14.05 16.17
C LEU A 296 2.88 14.08 15.72
N LEU A 297 1.97 13.44 16.46
CA LEU A 297 0.53 13.44 16.14
C LEU A 297 -0.06 14.86 16.13
N GLU A 298 0.40 15.76 16.99
CA GLU A 298 0.01 17.18 16.97
C GLU A 298 0.26 17.86 15.61
N LYS A 299 1.31 17.46 14.88
CA LYS A 299 1.64 18.00 13.54
C LYS A 299 0.62 17.65 12.47
N PHE A 300 -0.26 16.67 12.72
CA PHE A 300 -1.33 16.28 11.81
C PHE A 300 -2.56 17.16 11.95
N ASN A 301 -2.61 18.04 12.96
CA ASN A 301 -3.69 19.00 13.20
C ASN A 301 -5.09 18.34 13.26
N ILE A 302 -5.14 17.17 13.88
CA ILE A 302 -6.38 16.43 14.14
C ILE A 302 -6.91 16.83 15.53
N PRO A 303 -8.22 17.12 15.69
CA PRO A 303 -8.79 17.46 16.99
C PRO A 303 -8.40 16.44 18.09
N PRO A 304 -7.78 16.86 19.20
CA PRO A 304 -7.24 15.94 20.21
C PRO A 304 -8.27 14.99 20.83
N ALA A 305 -9.53 15.40 20.89
CA ALA A 305 -10.62 14.54 21.33
C ALA A 305 -10.78 13.25 20.50
N LEU A 306 -10.29 13.23 19.25
CA LEU A 306 -10.39 12.08 18.36
C LEU A 306 -9.20 11.12 18.46
N TRP A 307 -8.10 11.50 19.11
CA TRP A 307 -6.91 10.65 19.19
C TRP A 307 -7.22 9.26 19.76
N PRO A 308 -7.96 9.11 20.88
CA PRO A 308 -8.30 7.77 21.40
C PRO A 308 -9.09 6.92 20.39
N LYS A 309 -9.97 7.54 19.59
CA LYS A 309 -10.74 6.84 18.55
C LYS A 309 -9.87 6.44 17.37
N ILE A 310 -8.86 7.23 17.03
CA ILE A 310 -7.87 6.89 15.99
C ILE A 310 -7.02 5.72 16.43
N HIS A 311 -6.52 5.72 17.66
CA HIS A 311 -5.81 4.58 18.25
C HIS A 311 -6.65 3.30 18.22
N GLN A 312 -7.89 3.39 18.71
CA GLN A 312 -8.83 2.28 18.65
C GLN A 312 -9.05 1.80 17.21
N SER A 313 -9.17 2.73 16.25
CA SER A 313 -9.30 2.38 14.84
C SER A 313 -8.05 1.67 14.32
N TRP A 314 -6.84 2.13 14.65
CA TRP A 314 -5.57 1.54 14.21
C TRP A 314 -5.40 0.10 14.74
N ASP A 315 -5.74 -0.10 16.01
CA ASP A 315 -5.56 -1.37 16.70
C ASP A 315 -6.55 -2.43 16.22
N ASN A 316 -7.80 -2.03 15.99
CA ASN A 316 -8.90 -2.97 15.73
C ASN A 316 -9.18 -3.21 14.25
N ARG A 317 -8.57 -2.44 13.33
CA ARG A 317 -8.95 -2.43 11.90
C ARG A 317 -7.79 -2.68 10.95
N ARG A 318 -7.04 -3.76 11.21
CA ARG A 318 -5.81 -4.12 10.46
C ARG A 318 -6.05 -4.47 8.99
N ASN A 319 -7.08 -5.27 8.69
CA ASN A 319 -7.33 -5.80 7.34
C ASN A 319 -8.52 -5.12 6.64
N GLN A 320 -8.96 -3.98 7.17
CA GLN A 320 -10.23 -3.34 6.78
C GLN A 320 -10.02 -2.05 6.00
N MET A 321 -8.78 -1.72 5.63
CA MET A 321 -8.53 -0.74 4.57
C MET A 321 -8.81 -1.41 3.23
N ILE A 322 -9.77 -0.88 2.46
CA ILE A 322 -10.15 -1.48 1.17
C ILE A 322 -9.18 -1.03 0.10
N THR A 323 -8.96 0.27 -0.05
CA THR A 323 -8.15 0.78 -1.14
C THR A 323 -7.55 2.18 -0.92
N GLY A 324 -6.56 2.52 -1.73
CA GLY A 324 -5.87 3.80 -1.76
C GLY A 324 -5.15 4.01 -3.09
N ARG A 325 -4.71 5.25 -3.35
CA ARG A 325 -4.00 5.60 -4.59
C ARG A 325 -2.70 6.35 -4.29
N PHE A 326 -1.58 5.84 -4.78
CA PHE A 326 -0.31 6.56 -4.78
C PHE A 326 -0.18 7.43 -6.03
N ASP A 327 0.44 8.60 -5.85
CA ASP A 327 0.74 9.54 -6.93
C ASP A 327 2.27 9.62 -7.11
N PHE A 328 2.75 9.30 -8.31
CA PHE A 328 4.17 9.19 -8.65
C PHE A 328 4.58 10.08 -9.83
N SER A 329 5.86 10.47 -9.82
CA SER A 329 6.60 10.81 -11.04
C SER A 329 7.46 9.63 -11.45
N MET A 330 7.43 9.28 -12.73
CA MET A 330 8.20 8.19 -13.31
C MET A 330 8.80 8.62 -14.65
N SER A 331 10.12 8.47 -14.79
CA SER A 331 10.88 8.73 -16.02
C SER A 331 12.23 8.01 -15.92
N ALA A 332 13.12 8.18 -16.89
CA ALA A 332 14.50 7.72 -16.79
C ALA A 332 15.28 8.28 -15.58
N ARG A 333 14.77 9.29 -14.87
CA ARG A 333 15.34 9.75 -13.59
C ARG A 333 14.99 8.83 -12.40
N GLY A 334 14.07 7.90 -12.57
CA GLY A 334 13.54 7.01 -11.53
C GLY A 334 12.07 7.27 -11.18
N ILE A 335 11.60 6.55 -10.15
CA ILE A 335 10.25 6.62 -9.60
C ILE A 335 10.28 7.35 -8.26
N LYS A 336 9.44 8.37 -8.09
CA LYS A 336 9.31 9.14 -6.84
C LYS A 336 7.86 9.31 -6.45
N VAL A 337 7.52 9.02 -5.18
CA VAL A 337 6.17 9.20 -4.63
C VAL A 337 5.98 10.63 -4.13
N TYR A 338 4.85 11.24 -4.49
CA TYR A 338 4.45 12.54 -3.97
C TYR A 338 3.58 12.41 -2.71
N GLU A 339 2.60 11.52 -2.75
CA GLU A 339 1.64 11.30 -1.67
C GLU A 339 0.93 9.95 -1.80
N TYR A 340 0.22 9.57 -0.73
CA TYR A 340 -0.62 8.38 -0.66
C TYR A 340 -2.05 8.76 -0.25
N ASN A 341 -2.99 8.67 -1.18
CA ASN A 341 -4.39 8.99 -0.96
C ASN A 341 -5.13 7.74 -0.45
N CYS A 342 -5.19 7.53 0.86
CA CYS A 342 -5.82 6.34 1.46
C CYS A 342 -7.12 6.61 2.25
N ASP A 343 -7.59 7.85 2.29
CA ASP A 343 -8.87 8.24 2.90
C ASP A 343 -10.02 8.24 1.88
N SER A 344 -9.82 8.94 0.76
CA SER A 344 -10.84 9.16 -0.29
C SER A 344 -10.18 9.42 -1.65
N ALA A 345 -9.65 8.35 -2.25
CA ALA A 345 -9.15 8.41 -3.63
C ALA A 345 -10.27 8.24 -4.66
N SER A 346 -10.05 8.71 -5.88
CA SER A 346 -10.90 8.50 -7.06
C SER A 346 -10.06 7.92 -8.22
N CYS A 347 -10.61 7.92 -9.46
CA CYS A 347 -10.01 7.36 -10.68
C CYS A 347 -10.11 5.83 -10.86
N TYR A 348 -10.85 5.15 -9.99
CA TYR A 348 -10.97 3.68 -10.02
C TYR A 348 -11.73 3.14 -11.23
N MET A 349 -12.80 3.80 -11.65
CA MET A 349 -13.61 3.35 -12.79
C MET A 349 -12.86 3.61 -14.09
N GLU A 350 -12.16 4.74 -14.17
CA GLU A 350 -11.35 5.14 -15.30
C GLU A 350 -10.24 4.13 -15.56
N ALA A 351 -9.53 3.73 -14.50
CA ALA A 351 -8.48 2.72 -14.55
C ALA A 351 -9.00 1.30 -14.74
N GLY A 352 -10.01 0.90 -13.96
CA GLY A 352 -10.48 -0.48 -13.91
C GLY A 352 -11.50 -0.87 -14.99
N LEU A 353 -12.05 0.10 -15.72
CA LEU A 353 -13.11 -0.15 -16.71
C LEU A 353 -12.98 0.69 -17.97
N VAL A 354 -12.91 2.02 -17.85
CA VAL A 354 -13.08 2.92 -19.00
C VAL A 354 -11.90 2.83 -19.97
N GLN A 355 -10.66 2.72 -19.47
CA GLN A 355 -9.50 2.61 -20.36
C GLN A 355 -9.47 1.32 -21.19
N GLU A 356 -9.97 0.20 -20.65
CA GLU A 356 -10.07 -1.05 -21.41
C GLU A 356 -11.18 -0.96 -22.46
N LYS A 357 -12.35 -0.43 -22.10
CA LYS A 357 -13.44 -0.19 -23.07
C LYS A 357 -13.03 0.80 -24.16
N TRP A 358 -12.21 1.81 -23.82
CA TRP A 358 -11.61 2.70 -24.79
C TRP A 358 -10.71 1.90 -25.75
N ALA A 359 -9.83 1.03 -25.23
CA ALA A 359 -8.92 0.24 -26.04
C ALA A 359 -9.68 -0.70 -27.02
N GLU A 360 -10.71 -1.38 -26.52
CA GLU A 360 -11.60 -2.24 -27.32
C GLU A 360 -12.28 -1.44 -28.46
N HIS A 361 -12.87 -0.29 -28.14
CA HIS A 361 -13.61 0.53 -29.12
C HIS A 361 -12.72 1.15 -30.18
N PHE A 362 -11.58 1.70 -29.76
CA PHE A 362 -10.65 2.38 -30.65
C PHE A 362 -9.75 1.39 -31.41
N GLY A 363 -9.76 0.10 -31.05
CA GLY A 363 -8.97 -0.95 -31.68
C GLY A 363 -7.50 -0.91 -31.27
N CYS A 364 -7.22 -0.53 -30.04
CA CYS A 364 -5.88 -0.50 -29.46
C CYS A 364 -5.49 -1.90 -28.97
N ASN A 365 -4.86 -2.70 -29.84
CA ASN A 365 -4.40 -4.06 -29.52
C ASN A 365 -2.96 -4.10 -28.99
N GLU A 366 -2.36 -2.95 -28.73
CA GLU A 366 -1.00 -2.87 -28.21
C GLU A 366 -1.00 -2.93 -26.68
N GLY A 367 -0.18 -3.83 -26.14
CA GLY A 367 -0.03 -4.01 -24.70
C GLY A 367 -1.28 -4.52 -24.01
N GLU A 368 -1.23 -4.52 -22.69
CA GLU A 368 -2.33 -4.90 -21.78
C GLU A 368 -2.81 -3.68 -21.00
N SER A 369 -4.05 -3.72 -20.50
CA SER A 369 -4.54 -2.64 -19.62
C SER A 369 -3.86 -2.73 -18.27
N SER A 370 -3.30 -1.60 -17.84
CA SER A 370 -2.61 -1.48 -16.58
C SER A 370 -3.55 -1.50 -15.36
N GLY A 371 -4.88 -1.52 -15.56
CA GLY A 371 -5.88 -1.58 -14.49
C GLY A 371 -6.82 -2.78 -14.56
N ALA A 372 -6.52 -3.79 -15.40
CA ALA A 372 -7.45 -4.87 -15.71
C ALA A 372 -7.93 -5.68 -14.49
N GLU A 373 -7.07 -5.87 -13.48
CA GLU A 373 -7.37 -6.67 -12.29
C GLU A 373 -7.97 -5.86 -11.13
N LEU A 374 -8.10 -4.53 -11.27
CA LEU A 374 -8.49 -3.63 -10.18
C LEU A 374 -9.86 -3.97 -9.59
N LEU A 375 -10.85 -4.28 -10.45
CA LEU A 375 -12.19 -4.62 -9.99
C LEU A 375 -12.22 -5.94 -9.22
N ASP A 376 -11.48 -6.96 -9.69
CA ASP A 376 -11.47 -8.27 -9.04
C ASP A 376 -10.76 -8.20 -7.69
N HIS A 377 -9.67 -7.42 -7.56
CA HIS A 377 -9.06 -7.15 -6.27
C HIS A 377 -10.00 -6.41 -5.31
N LEU A 378 -10.75 -5.41 -5.78
CA LEU A 378 -11.74 -4.71 -4.94
C LEU A 378 -12.83 -5.67 -4.43
N ILE A 379 -13.27 -6.61 -5.26
CA ILE A 379 -14.24 -7.63 -4.87
C ILE A 379 -13.68 -8.53 -3.76
N GLU A 380 -12.43 -9.00 -3.89
CA GLU A 380 -11.79 -9.81 -2.85
C GLU A 380 -11.59 -9.04 -1.54
N ALA A 381 -11.21 -7.75 -1.62
CA ALA A 381 -11.11 -6.91 -0.43
C ALA A 381 -12.46 -6.73 0.28
N TRP A 382 -13.55 -6.56 -0.46
CA TRP A 382 -14.90 -6.48 0.12
C TRP A 382 -15.38 -7.81 0.71
N LYS A 383 -15.01 -8.96 0.13
CA LYS A 383 -15.28 -10.27 0.75
C LYS A 383 -14.56 -10.41 2.10
N ALA A 384 -13.37 -9.83 2.22
CA ALA A 384 -12.55 -9.84 3.43
C ALA A 384 -12.89 -8.73 4.44
N SER A 385 -13.78 -7.78 4.11
CA SER A 385 -14.02 -6.59 4.94
C SER A 385 -14.82 -6.84 6.22
N GLU A 386 -15.32 -8.05 6.43
CA GLU A 386 -16.11 -8.44 7.61
C GLU A 386 -17.46 -7.71 7.75
N VAL A 387 -17.93 -7.00 6.72
CA VAL A 387 -19.25 -6.36 6.71
C VAL A 387 -20.34 -7.40 6.99
N GLY A 388 -21.11 -7.17 8.05
CA GLY A 388 -22.16 -8.07 8.52
C GLY A 388 -21.72 -9.16 9.52
N SER A 389 -20.44 -9.22 9.89
CA SER A 389 -19.91 -10.22 10.86
C SER A 389 -20.18 -9.88 12.34
N GLY A 390 -20.69 -8.69 12.65
CA GLY A 390 -20.80 -8.14 14.01
C GLY A 390 -22.18 -8.22 14.70
N GLY A 391 -23.15 -8.95 14.17
CA GLY A 391 -24.53 -8.95 14.68
C GLY A 391 -24.88 -10.15 15.58
N GLN A 392 -24.91 -9.95 16.89
CA GLN A 392 -25.58 -10.87 17.82
C GLN A 392 -27.11 -10.64 17.77
N SER A 393 -27.81 -11.05 16.71
CA SER A 393 -29.23 -11.48 16.74
C SER A 393 -29.85 -11.69 15.35
N SER A 394 -30.48 -12.86 15.23
CA SER A 394 -31.36 -13.33 14.14
C SER A 394 -30.71 -13.53 12.77
N ALA A 395 -30.91 -14.73 12.23
CA ALA A 395 -30.54 -15.10 10.87
C ALA A 395 -31.37 -14.36 9.78
N ASP A 396 -32.13 -13.32 10.14
CA ASP A 396 -33.20 -12.74 9.32
C ASP A 396 -32.98 -11.27 8.90
N THR A 397 -31.93 -10.57 9.35
CA THR A 397 -31.63 -9.21 8.86
C THR A 397 -30.30 -9.19 8.11
N LYS A 398 -30.36 -9.16 6.78
CA LYS A 398 -29.17 -8.89 5.96
C LYS A 398 -28.65 -7.48 6.32
N SER A 399 -27.39 -7.38 6.73
CA SER A 399 -26.76 -6.08 6.94
C SER A 399 -26.70 -5.31 5.62
N VAL A 400 -27.07 -4.03 5.65
CA VAL A 400 -26.97 -3.11 4.52
C VAL A 400 -25.75 -2.23 4.73
N LEU A 401 -24.95 -2.07 3.67
CA LEU A 401 -23.86 -1.10 3.60
C LEU A 401 -24.34 0.16 2.88
N HIS A 402 -24.31 1.29 3.57
CA HIS A 402 -24.69 2.58 3.02
C HIS A 402 -23.49 3.22 2.31
N ILE A 403 -23.63 3.50 1.02
CA ILE A 403 -22.64 4.22 0.22
C ILE A 403 -22.97 5.71 0.31
N MET A 404 -22.17 6.48 1.02
CA MET A 404 -22.40 7.92 1.22
C MET A 404 -21.57 8.74 0.24
N GLN A 405 -22.25 9.52 -0.60
CA GLN A 405 -21.63 10.45 -1.55
C GLN A 405 -22.13 11.88 -1.39
N ASP A 406 -21.41 12.86 -1.95
CA ASP A 406 -21.89 14.23 -2.12
C ASP A 406 -22.70 14.38 -3.44
N GLY A 407 -23.15 15.61 -3.72
CA GLY A 407 -23.85 16.00 -4.94
C GLY A 407 -22.95 16.27 -6.15
N ASP A 408 -21.72 15.74 -6.16
CA ASP A 408 -20.79 15.86 -7.29
C ASP A 408 -21.05 14.77 -8.34
N LEU A 409 -21.01 15.14 -9.63
CA LEU A 409 -21.22 14.18 -10.73
C LEU A 409 -20.08 13.15 -10.81
N GLU A 410 -18.84 13.54 -10.46
CA GLU A 410 -17.69 12.62 -10.43
C GLU A 410 -17.92 11.50 -9.40
N GLU A 411 -18.47 11.87 -8.24
CA GLU A 411 -18.72 10.92 -7.16
C GLU A 411 -19.82 9.93 -7.50
N THR A 412 -20.73 10.27 -8.43
CA THR A 412 -21.86 9.40 -8.78
C THR A 412 -21.43 8.13 -9.49
N TYR A 413 -20.64 8.24 -10.58
CA TYR A 413 -20.13 7.02 -11.23
C TYR A 413 -19.12 6.29 -10.34
N HIS A 414 -18.34 7.02 -9.53
CA HIS A 414 -17.40 6.41 -8.60
C HIS A 414 -18.11 5.55 -7.55
N ALA A 415 -19.20 6.06 -6.98
CA ALA A 415 -20.03 5.34 -6.02
C ALA A 415 -20.71 4.13 -6.64
N LEU A 416 -21.26 4.26 -7.85
CA LEU A 416 -21.89 3.14 -8.58
C LEU A 416 -20.87 2.06 -8.99
N TYR A 417 -19.65 2.46 -9.35
CA TYR A 417 -18.57 1.51 -9.64
C TYR A 417 -18.15 0.73 -8.40
N MET A 418 -18.00 1.40 -7.24
CA MET A 418 -17.72 0.71 -5.98
C MET A 418 -18.91 -0.15 -5.53
N GLN A 419 -20.15 0.32 -5.73
CA GLN A 419 -21.37 -0.44 -5.48
C GLN A 419 -21.33 -1.79 -6.22
N LYS A 420 -20.95 -1.78 -7.50
CA LYS A 420 -20.79 -2.99 -8.30
C LYS A 420 -19.78 -3.97 -7.68
N ALA A 421 -18.66 -3.48 -7.15
CA ALA A 421 -17.67 -4.33 -6.46
C ALA A 421 -18.24 -4.93 -5.16
N ILE A 422 -18.89 -4.11 -4.35
CA ILE A 422 -19.53 -4.50 -3.07
C ILE A 422 -20.62 -5.55 -3.29
N GLU A 423 -21.50 -5.36 -4.28
CA GLU A 423 -22.58 -6.30 -4.59
C GLU A 423 -22.04 -7.61 -5.16
N ARG A 424 -20.98 -7.57 -5.98
CA ARG A 424 -20.28 -8.78 -6.46
C ARG A 424 -19.57 -9.54 -5.34
N ALA A 425 -19.21 -8.87 -4.24
CA ALA A 425 -18.74 -9.51 -3.01
C ALA A 425 -19.87 -10.12 -2.17
N GLY A 426 -21.14 -9.95 -2.57
CA GLY A 426 -22.31 -10.51 -1.88
C GLY A 426 -22.90 -9.61 -0.79
N ILE A 427 -22.47 -8.35 -0.71
CA ILE A 427 -22.94 -7.37 0.28
C ILE A 427 -24.10 -6.56 -0.30
N THR A 428 -25.20 -6.45 0.45
CA THR A 428 -26.32 -5.56 0.09
C THR A 428 -25.92 -4.13 0.38
N CYS A 429 -26.17 -3.20 -0.54
CA CYS A 429 -25.84 -1.80 -0.34
C CYS A 429 -26.94 -0.84 -0.81
N LYS A 430 -26.85 0.40 -0.32
CA LYS A 430 -27.77 1.49 -0.63
C LYS A 430 -27.00 2.80 -0.76
N VAL A 431 -27.15 3.49 -1.89
CA VAL A 431 -26.52 4.80 -2.11
C VAL A 431 -27.33 5.89 -1.41
N ILE A 432 -26.64 6.76 -0.68
CA ILE A 432 -27.18 7.92 0.02
C ILE A 432 -26.49 9.18 -0.52
N HIS A 433 -27.30 10.14 -0.98
CA HIS A 433 -26.82 11.41 -1.53
C HIS A 433 -26.87 12.52 -0.47
N GLY A 434 -25.70 13.04 -0.11
CA GLY A 434 -25.54 14.00 0.97
C GLY A 434 -25.99 13.43 2.32
N VAL A 435 -26.43 14.32 3.21
CA VAL A 435 -26.98 13.97 4.52
C VAL A 435 -28.46 14.35 4.65
N SER A 436 -29.05 14.86 3.57
CA SER A 436 -30.47 15.23 3.53
C SER A 436 -31.32 13.97 3.52
N GLY A 437 -32.29 13.87 4.45
CA GLY A 437 -33.15 12.70 4.59
C GLY A 437 -32.67 11.69 5.64
N LEU A 438 -31.50 11.90 6.24
CA LEU A 438 -31.11 11.19 7.46
C LEU A 438 -31.94 11.70 8.64
N ALA A 439 -32.24 10.80 9.58
CA ALA A 439 -32.98 11.11 10.80
C ALA A 439 -32.41 10.35 12.01
N TRP A 440 -32.88 10.74 13.19
CA TRP A 440 -32.62 10.04 14.43
C TRP A 440 -33.78 9.11 14.75
N ASP A 441 -33.51 7.85 15.13
CA ASP A 441 -34.53 6.96 15.69
C ASP A 441 -34.74 7.21 17.20
N ASP A 442 -35.68 6.47 17.81
CA ASP A 442 -36.01 6.60 19.23
C ASP A 442 -34.85 6.22 20.17
N ASN A 443 -33.87 5.46 19.68
CA ASN A 443 -32.65 5.09 20.41
C ASN A 443 -31.51 6.10 20.18
N GLY A 444 -31.75 7.11 19.33
CA GLY A 444 -30.78 8.11 18.94
C GLY A 444 -29.78 7.61 17.90
N ASP A 445 -30.00 6.46 17.26
CA ASP A 445 -29.20 5.98 16.14
C ASP A 445 -29.55 6.74 14.84
N VAL A 446 -28.62 6.78 13.90
CA VAL A 446 -28.87 7.39 12.58
C VAL A 446 -29.61 6.38 11.70
N VAL A 447 -30.73 6.81 11.13
CA VAL A 447 -31.50 6.06 10.12
C VAL A 447 -31.54 6.80 8.80
N ASP A 448 -31.65 6.05 7.71
CA ASP A 448 -31.93 6.61 6.39
C ASP A 448 -33.41 6.93 6.17
N ALA A 449 -33.76 7.40 4.96
CA ALA A 449 -35.11 7.83 4.63
C ALA A 449 -36.18 6.71 4.67
N ASP A 450 -35.79 5.45 4.57
CA ASP A 450 -36.70 4.30 4.69
C ASP A 450 -36.77 3.75 6.12
N GLY A 451 -36.01 4.35 7.05
CA GLY A 451 -35.93 3.94 8.46
C GLY A 451 -34.90 2.85 8.74
N ASP A 452 -34.08 2.47 7.77
CA ASP A 452 -33.00 1.49 7.99
C ASP A 452 -31.87 2.14 8.81
N GLN A 453 -31.42 1.46 9.87
CA GLN A 453 -30.29 1.92 10.68
C GLN A 453 -28.99 1.90 9.88
N ILE A 454 -28.24 2.99 9.94
CA ILE A 454 -26.91 3.09 9.36
C ILE A 454 -25.90 2.47 10.33
N ARG A 455 -25.31 1.34 9.93
CA ARG A 455 -24.29 0.62 10.72
C ARG A 455 -23.00 0.39 9.96
N TRP A 456 -23.07 0.29 8.64
CA TRP A 456 -21.93 0.07 7.76
C TRP A 456 -21.94 1.16 6.71
N VAL A 457 -20.83 1.88 6.55
CA VAL A 457 -20.71 2.98 5.60
C VAL A 457 -19.48 2.76 4.74
N TRP A 458 -19.61 2.89 3.44
CA TRP A 458 -18.48 3.27 2.58
C TRP A 458 -18.71 4.71 2.12
N LYS A 459 -17.68 5.55 2.15
CA LYS A 459 -17.81 6.99 1.88
C LYS A 459 -16.90 7.44 0.72
N THR A 460 -17.41 8.34 -0.11
CA THR A 460 -16.57 9.14 -1.03
C THR A 460 -16.01 10.38 -0.34
N TRP A 461 -16.69 10.85 0.72
CA TRP A 461 -16.27 11.98 1.54
C TRP A 461 -14.89 11.76 2.18
N ALA A 462 -14.06 12.80 2.17
CA ALA A 462 -12.86 12.84 2.99
C ALA A 462 -13.24 12.91 4.48
N TRP A 463 -12.49 12.22 5.34
CA TRP A 463 -12.61 12.37 6.79
C TRP A 463 -12.43 13.83 7.21
N GLU A 464 -11.53 14.56 6.53
CA GLU A 464 -11.26 15.97 6.81
C GLU A 464 -12.52 16.86 6.76
N THR A 465 -13.48 16.55 5.89
CA THR A 465 -14.75 17.29 5.82
C THR A 465 -15.57 17.15 7.11
N ALA A 466 -15.52 15.98 7.76
CA ALA A 466 -16.17 15.78 9.06
C ALA A 466 -15.39 16.48 10.19
N LEU A 467 -14.06 16.51 10.11
CA LEU A 467 -13.21 17.25 11.05
C LEU A 467 -13.45 18.76 10.95
N ASP A 468 -13.66 19.30 9.75
CA ASP A 468 -14.00 20.71 9.54
C ASP A 468 -15.32 21.11 10.20
N GLN A 469 -16.32 20.20 10.25
CA GLN A 469 -17.56 20.44 11.01
C GLN A 469 -17.29 20.60 12.51
N ILE A 470 -16.35 19.83 13.06
CA ILE A 470 -15.93 19.94 14.46
C ILE A 470 -15.18 21.26 14.68
N ARG A 471 -14.23 21.60 13.79
CA ARG A 471 -13.46 22.85 13.87
C ARG A 471 -14.36 24.07 13.81
N ALA A 472 -15.32 24.11 12.89
CA ALA A 472 -16.29 25.20 12.78
C ALA A 472 -17.19 25.31 14.03
N GLU A 473 -17.59 24.20 14.64
CA GLU A 473 -18.37 24.21 15.89
C GLU A 473 -17.57 24.72 17.09
N CYS A 474 -16.24 24.55 17.07
CA CYS A 474 -15.34 24.89 18.17
C CYS A 474 -14.50 26.16 17.92
N GLU A 475 -14.78 26.94 16.86
CA GLU A 475 -13.96 28.07 16.43
C GLU A 475 -13.71 29.09 17.56
N ASP A 476 -14.68 29.28 18.45
CA ASP A 476 -14.60 30.21 19.57
C ASP A 476 -13.86 29.68 20.81
N ASP A 477 -13.52 28.39 20.87
CA ASP A 477 -12.95 27.76 22.08
C ASP A 477 -12.11 26.51 21.77
N THR A 478 -10.79 26.66 21.80
CA THR A 478 -9.82 25.55 21.64
C THR A 478 -9.98 24.46 22.71
N GLU A 479 -10.42 24.87 23.91
CA GLU A 479 -11.15 24.07 24.92
C GLU A 479 -11.89 22.84 24.40
N ARG A 480 -12.85 23.17 23.53
CA ARG A 480 -13.88 22.25 23.03
C ARG A 480 -13.32 21.24 22.05
N LEU A 481 -12.27 21.59 21.30
CA LEU A 481 -11.61 20.63 20.40
C LEU A 481 -10.97 19.47 21.17
N ARG A 482 -10.52 19.72 22.40
CA ARG A 482 -9.92 18.68 23.26
C ARG A 482 -10.94 17.82 23.97
N THR A 483 -12.13 18.35 24.25
CA THR A 483 -13.18 17.64 25.00
C THR A 483 -14.41 17.28 24.16
N TYR A 484 -14.32 17.35 22.83
CA TYR A 484 -15.44 17.09 21.92
C TYR A 484 -15.96 15.66 22.07
N GLN A 485 -17.29 15.49 22.20
CA GLN A 485 -17.93 14.17 22.29
C GLN A 485 -18.66 13.84 20.99
N THR A 486 -18.28 12.76 20.31
CA THR A 486 -18.81 12.42 18.98
C THR A 486 -20.23 11.86 19.00
N ASP A 487 -20.68 11.27 20.11
CA ASP A 487 -21.97 10.59 20.20
C ASP A 487 -23.14 11.51 20.64
N GLN A 488 -22.88 12.80 20.91
CA GLN A 488 -23.95 13.74 21.29
C GLN A 488 -24.72 14.24 20.07
N ILE A 489 -26.06 14.16 20.14
CA ILE A 489 -26.98 14.75 19.16
C ILE A 489 -27.01 16.27 19.35
N ARG A 490 -26.57 17.00 18.33
CA ARG A 490 -26.44 18.47 18.36
C ARG A 490 -27.39 19.21 17.43
N SER A 491 -27.98 18.48 16.49
CA SER A 491 -28.88 19.02 15.47
C SER A 491 -30.10 18.13 15.30
N ALA A 492 -31.22 18.74 14.93
CA ALA A 492 -32.46 18.02 14.67
C ALA A 492 -32.31 16.99 13.53
N ALA A 493 -31.48 17.29 12.52
CA ALA A 493 -31.09 16.37 11.47
C ALA A 493 -29.60 15.97 11.62
N PRO A 494 -29.22 14.70 11.42
CA PRO A 494 -27.84 14.26 11.44
C PRO A 494 -26.96 15.01 10.42
N ARG A 495 -25.75 15.41 10.84
CA ARG A 495 -24.68 15.93 9.95
C ARG A 495 -23.73 14.79 9.57
N LEU A 496 -22.79 15.05 8.67
CA LEU A 496 -21.78 14.07 8.24
C LEU A 496 -20.97 13.53 9.43
N VAL A 497 -20.48 14.41 10.30
CA VAL A 497 -19.72 14.01 11.49
C VAL A 497 -20.53 13.12 12.45
N ASP A 498 -21.84 13.35 12.52
CA ASP A 498 -22.76 12.62 13.40
C ASP A 498 -23.04 11.19 12.88
N VAL A 499 -22.72 10.91 11.60
CA VAL A 499 -22.71 9.55 11.03
C VAL A 499 -21.33 8.92 11.16
N LEU A 500 -20.30 9.59 10.62
CA LEU A 500 -18.98 8.96 10.44
C LEU A 500 -18.24 8.71 11.77
N LEU A 501 -18.44 9.58 12.76
CA LEU A 501 -17.79 9.43 14.07
C LEU A 501 -18.68 8.76 15.12
N ARG A 502 -19.87 8.30 14.73
CA ARG A 502 -20.76 7.58 15.63
C ARG A 502 -20.15 6.25 16.03
N LYS A 503 -20.20 5.92 17.33
CA LYS A 503 -19.58 4.72 17.87
C LYS A 503 -20.05 3.42 17.23
N GLU A 504 -21.34 3.32 16.88
CA GLU A 504 -21.94 2.11 16.35
C GLU A 504 -21.82 1.97 14.82
N VAL A 505 -21.16 2.92 14.14
CA VAL A 505 -21.01 2.93 12.68
C VAL A 505 -19.61 2.51 12.27
N MET A 506 -19.52 1.47 11.46
CA MET A 506 -18.29 0.99 10.84
C MET A 506 -18.10 1.66 9.48
N VAL A 507 -17.11 2.54 9.37
CA VAL A 507 -16.85 3.36 8.18
C VAL A 507 -15.68 2.84 7.36
N TYR A 508 -15.79 2.81 6.04
CA TYR A 508 -14.73 2.49 5.09
C TYR A 508 -14.47 3.71 4.19
N GLU A 509 -13.25 4.24 4.10
CA GLU A 509 -12.02 3.78 4.77
C GLU A 509 -11.98 4.04 6.30
N PRO A 510 -11.22 3.24 7.09
CA PRO A 510 -11.11 3.41 8.54
C PRO A 510 -10.60 4.79 8.97
N LEU A 511 -10.94 5.22 10.20
CA LEU A 511 -10.53 6.54 10.70
C LEU A 511 -9.01 6.73 10.75
N TRP A 512 -8.25 5.66 11.01
CA TRP A 512 -6.78 5.73 11.06
C TRP A 512 -6.15 6.14 9.72
N THR A 513 -6.84 5.99 8.58
CA THR A 513 -6.30 6.37 7.26
C THR A 513 -6.12 7.88 7.10
N LEU A 514 -6.66 8.69 8.02
CA LEU A 514 -6.32 10.11 8.18
C LEU A 514 -4.81 10.33 8.31
N ILE A 515 -4.10 9.45 9.02
CA ILE A 515 -2.67 9.60 9.28
C ILE A 515 -1.85 9.44 7.99
N PRO A 516 -1.89 8.29 7.29
CA PRO A 516 -1.11 8.13 6.06
C PRO A 516 -1.58 8.99 4.88
N SER A 517 -2.83 9.50 4.89
CA SER A 517 -3.31 10.43 3.86
C SER A 517 -2.86 11.87 4.07
N ASN A 518 -2.50 12.23 5.30
CA ASN A 518 -2.07 13.58 5.65
C ASN A 518 -0.57 13.73 5.34
N LYS A 519 -0.21 14.78 4.59
CA LYS A 519 1.15 15.04 4.09
C LYS A 519 2.16 15.31 5.22
N ALA A 520 1.72 15.56 6.45
CA ALA A 520 2.57 15.57 7.64
C ALA A 520 3.31 14.22 7.87
N ILE A 521 2.84 13.13 7.25
CA ILE A 521 3.55 11.84 7.27
C ILE A 521 4.83 11.83 6.43
N LEU A 522 4.97 12.71 5.42
CA LEU A 522 6.09 12.69 4.48
C LEU A 522 7.43 13.05 5.17
N PRO A 523 7.52 14.10 6.02
CA PRO A 523 8.71 14.34 6.83
C PRO A 523 9.05 13.18 7.79
N VAL A 524 8.02 12.50 8.33
CA VAL A 524 8.22 11.34 9.22
C VAL A 524 8.81 10.16 8.43
N LEU A 525 8.26 9.86 7.26
CA LEU A 525 8.80 8.84 6.35
C LEU A 525 10.25 9.11 5.98
N TRP A 526 10.59 10.36 5.62
CA TRP A 526 11.96 10.75 5.29
C TRP A 526 12.92 10.59 6.49
N SER A 527 12.46 10.93 7.69
CA SER A 527 13.23 10.75 8.93
C SER A 527 13.51 9.26 9.23
N LEU A 528 12.50 8.40 9.07
CA LEU A 528 12.61 6.96 9.33
C LEU A 528 13.40 6.22 8.24
N PHE A 529 13.29 6.67 6.99
CA PHE A 529 13.87 6.03 5.80
C PHE A 529 14.64 7.03 4.93
N PRO A 530 15.73 7.64 5.45
CA PRO A 530 16.48 8.65 4.73
C PRO A 530 17.10 8.07 3.46
N ASN A 531 17.04 8.83 2.36
CA ASN A 531 17.55 8.46 1.04
C ASN A 531 16.90 7.21 0.41
N HIS A 532 15.71 6.84 0.86
CA HIS A 532 14.95 5.76 0.23
C HIS A 532 14.71 6.06 -1.27
N PRO A 533 14.90 5.09 -2.19
CA PRO A 533 14.87 5.35 -3.64
C PRO A 533 13.56 5.97 -4.12
N TYR A 534 12.42 5.62 -3.52
CA TYR A 534 11.12 6.19 -3.90
C TYR A 534 10.71 7.46 -3.15
N LEU A 535 11.37 7.81 -2.05
CA LEU A 535 10.99 8.98 -1.24
C LEU A 535 11.71 10.24 -1.74
N LEU A 536 11.10 11.39 -1.45
CA LEU A 536 11.63 12.72 -1.67
C LEU A 536 11.97 13.36 -0.32
N ASN A 537 13.06 14.12 -0.27
CA ASN A 537 13.43 14.85 0.94
C ASN A 537 12.25 15.73 1.39
N SER A 538 11.76 15.53 2.62
CA SER A 538 10.57 16.19 3.13
C SER A 538 10.80 16.67 4.56
N SER A 539 10.32 17.87 4.87
CA SER A 539 10.52 18.52 6.17
C SER A 539 9.31 19.37 6.56
N PHE A 540 9.10 19.53 7.87
CA PHE A 540 8.12 20.48 8.41
C PHE A 540 8.58 21.93 8.27
N ASP A 541 9.90 22.16 8.25
CA ASP A 541 10.53 23.47 8.09
C ASP A 541 11.35 23.52 6.80
N LEU A 542 11.45 24.69 6.17
CA LEU A 542 12.27 24.87 4.97
C LEU A 542 13.77 24.82 5.32
N THR A 543 14.46 23.78 4.85
CA THR A 543 15.89 23.55 5.11
C THR A 543 16.78 24.15 4.01
N ASP A 544 18.05 24.39 4.32
CA ASP A 544 19.05 24.87 3.33
C ASP A 544 19.18 23.91 2.13
N GLU A 545 19.06 22.60 2.36
CA GLU A 545 19.12 21.58 1.30
C GLU A 545 17.92 21.70 0.35
N LEU A 546 16.71 21.83 0.89
CA LEU A 546 15.49 22.01 0.11
C LEU A 546 15.50 23.34 -0.66
N GLN A 547 16.03 24.41 -0.06
CA GLN A 547 16.22 25.68 -0.75
C GLN A 547 17.18 25.52 -1.94
N ALA A 548 18.29 24.80 -1.77
CA ALA A 548 19.28 24.61 -2.82
C ALA A 548 18.81 23.67 -3.95
N SER A 549 18.02 22.63 -3.65
CA SER A 549 17.49 21.70 -4.65
C SER A 549 16.22 22.22 -5.36
N GLY A 550 15.56 23.22 -4.79
CA GLY A 550 14.18 23.54 -5.08
C GLY A 550 13.21 22.68 -4.27
N TYR A 551 12.02 23.21 -4.02
CA TYR A 551 11.02 22.61 -3.14
C TYR A 551 9.59 22.89 -3.56
N VAL A 552 8.66 22.13 -3.01
CA VAL A 552 7.22 22.27 -3.14
C VAL A 552 6.62 22.51 -1.78
N THR A 553 5.83 23.58 -1.63
CA THR A 553 5.02 23.80 -0.44
C THR A 553 3.66 23.14 -0.61
N LYS A 554 3.25 22.33 0.37
CA LYS A 554 1.98 21.59 0.32
C LYS A 554 1.23 21.70 1.65
N PRO A 555 -0.07 22.01 1.66
CA PRO A 555 -0.89 21.94 2.87
C PRO A 555 -1.03 20.50 3.36
N ILE A 556 -0.94 20.29 4.67
CA ILE A 556 -0.93 18.95 5.29
C ILE A 556 -2.16 18.10 4.95
N ALA A 557 -3.35 18.70 4.88
CA ALA A 557 -4.60 18.01 4.54
C ALA A 557 -5.20 18.50 3.20
N GLY A 558 -4.37 19.09 2.33
CA GLY A 558 -4.84 19.50 1.00
C GLY A 558 -4.97 18.34 0.02
N ARG A 559 -5.80 18.54 -1.00
CA ARG A 559 -6.13 17.58 -2.06
C ARG A 559 -6.41 18.31 -3.38
N CYS A 560 -6.47 17.55 -4.49
CA CYS A 560 -6.82 18.06 -5.82
C CYS A 560 -5.88 19.17 -6.34
N GLY A 561 -4.62 19.17 -5.92
CA GLY A 561 -3.62 20.15 -6.36
C GLY A 561 -3.86 21.57 -5.83
N PHE A 562 -4.67 21.77 -4.80
CA PHE A 562 -4.95 23.08 -4.22
C PHE A 562 -3.83 23.60 -3.30
N ASN A 563 -3.54 24.90 -3.42
CA ASN A 563 -2.55 25.62 -2.60
C ASN A 563 -1.14 25.01 -2.68
N ILE A 564 -0.74 24.60 -3.87
CA ILE A 564 0.59 24.06 -4.16
C ILE A 564 1.43 25.18 -4.75
N SER A 565 2.65 25.38 -4.24
CA SER A 565 3.61 26.31 -4.83
C SER A 565 4.95 25.62 -5.04
N LEU A 566 5.50 25.71 -6.24
CA LEU A 566 6.76 25.09 -6.65
C LEU A 566 7.84 26.17 -6.75
N TYR A 567 8.99 25.95 -6.12
CA TYR A 567 10.13 26.86 -6.14
C TYR A 567 11.37 26.13 -6.66
N ASP A 568 12.13 26.76 -7.55
CA ASP A 568 13.44 26.25 -7.99
C ASP A 568 14.55 26.53 -6.96
N GLY A 569 15.77 26.06 -7.25
CA GLY A 569 16.93 26.22 -6.36
C GLY A 569 17.43 27.66 -6.20
N ASP A 570 16.93 28.60 -7.01
CA ASP A 570 17.22 30.04 -6.92
C ASP A 570 16.09 30.81 -6.20
N ALA A 571 15.18 30.08 -5.54
CA ALA A 571 13.95 30.58 -4.91
C ALA A 571 12.97 31.26 -5.89
N GLY A 572 13.07 30.96 -7.19
CA GLY A 572 12.13 31.39 -8.22
C GLY A 572 10.84 30.59 -8.15
N LEU A 573 9.69 31.27 -8.12
CA LEU A 573 8.38 30.62 -8.22
C LEU A 573 8.20 30.04 -9.63
N VAL A 574 7.98 28.73 -9.70
CA VAL A 574 7.81 27.95 -10.94
C VAL A 574 6.33 27.82 -11.31
N GLU A 575 5.49 27.45 -10.34
CA GLU A 575 4.05 27.22 -10.52
C GLU A 575 3.34 27.46 -9.19
N GLU A 576 2.10 27.97 -9.22
CA GLU A 576 1.27 28.13 -8.03
C GLU A 576 -0.20 27.89 -8.35
N THR A 577 -0.86 27.14 -7.47
CA THR A 577 -2.31 26.93 -7.54
C THR A 577 -3.03 27.58 -6.35
N GLN A 578 -4.23 28.08 -6.60
CA GLN A 578 -5.11 28.62 -5.56
C GLN A 578 -5.99 27.51 -4.96
N GLY A 579 -6.62 27.78 -3.82
CA GLY A 579 -7.52 26.83 -3.19
C GLY A 579 -7.90 27.17 -1.76
N ARG A 580 -8.66 26.27 -1.13
CA ARG A 580 -9.30 26.46 0.18
C ARG A 580 -8.43 26.09 1.39
N PHE A 581 -7.20 25.65 1.19
CA PHE A 581 -6.29 25.15 2.23
C PHE A 581 -5.16 26.13 2.59
N ALA A 582 -5.24 27.40 2.15
CA ALA A 582 -4.18 28.39 2.36
C ALA A 582 -3.83 28.65 3.84
N ALA A 583 -4.77 28.41 4.75
CA ALA A 583 -4.58 28.61 6.19
C ALA A 583 -4.10 27.36 6.95
N GLN A 584 -3.92 26.22 6.26
CA GLN A 584 -3.41 25.01 6.90
C GLN A 584 -1.90 25.05 7.07
N ASP A 585 -1.41 24.26 8.03
CA ASP A 585 0.02 23.99 8.18
C ASP A 585 0.58 23.40 6.88
N GLN A 586 1.85 23.69 6.60
CA GLN A 586 2.51 23.33 5.36
C GLN A 586 3.65 22.34 5.64
N ILE A 587 3.95 21.50 4.66
CA ILE A 587 5.22 20.79 4.57
C ILE A 587 6.00 21.25 3.34
N TYR A 588 7.30 21.04 3.38
CA TYR A 588 8.22 21.28 2.28
C TYR A 588 8.73 19.94 1.78
N GLN A 589 8.60 19.69 0.48
CA GLN A 589 9.11 18.48 -0.17
C GLN A 589 10.02 18.87 -1.32
N GLU A 590 11.08 18.12 -1.56
CA GLU A 590 12.02 18.30 -2.67
C GLU A 590 11.28 18.43 -4.01
N LEU A 591 11.70 19.41 -4.81
CA LEU A 591 11.14 19.60 -6.14
C LEU A 591 11.57 18.48 -7.07
N TRP A 592 10.61 17.63 -7.42
CA TRP A 592 10.76 16.64 -8.47
C TRP A 592 9.66 16.85 -9.52
N LYS A 593 9.99 17.42 -10.68
CA LYS A 593 9.00 17.71 -11.73
C LYS A 593 8.45 16.43 -12.35
N LEU A 594 7.19 16.48 -12.79
CA LEU A 594 6.61 15.47 -13.68
C LEU A 594 7.34 15.47 -15.04
N PRO A 595 7.42 14.32 -15.74
CA PRO A 595 7.93 14.29 -17.11
C PRO A 595 6.99 15.06 -18.06
N GLU A 596 7.56 15.95 -18.87
CA GLU A 596 6.83 16.65 -19.93
C GLU A 596 6.88 15.82 -21.22
N ILE A 597 5.72 15.40 -21.72
CA ILE A 597 5.59 14.58 -22.92
C ILE A 597 4.51 15.18 -23.80
N ALA A 598 4.91 15.67 -24.98
CA ALA A 598 4.02 16.28 -25.96
C ALA A 598 3.11 17.40 -25.39
N GLY A 599 3.66 18.22 -24.48
CA GLY A 599 2.94 19.33 -23.83
C GLY A 599 2.05 18.92 -22.65
N TYR A 600 2.18 17.68 -22.15
CA TYR A 600 1.57 17.23 -20.91
C TYR A 600 2.62 16.94 -19.85
N ASN A 601 2.35 17.33 -18.62
CA ASN A 601 3.00 16.78 -17.43
C ASN A 601 2.24 15.52 -17.01
N ALA A 602 2.92 14.38 -17.02
CA ALA A 602 2.29 13.07 -16.84
C ALA A 602 2.59 12.47 -15.47
N GLN A 603 1.56 12.31 -14.64
CA GLN A 603 1.64 11.68 -13.33
C GLN A 603 1.16 10.23 -13.39
N MET A 604 2.01 9.32 -12.94
CA MET A 604 1.66 7.92 -12.79
C MET A 604 0.92 7.72 -11.46
N CYS A 605 -0.23 7.05 -11.50
CA CYS A 605 -0.97 6.70 -10.30
C CYS A 605 -1.05 5.17 -10.19
N THR A 606 -0.82 4.63 -8.99
CA THR A 606 -1.07 3.21 -8.71
C THR A 606 -2.13 3.05 -7.64
N PHE A 607 -2.90 1.97 -7.74
CA PHE A 607 -3.92 1.63 -6.75
C PHE A 607 -3.39 0.52 -5.85
N SER A 608 -3.52 0.74 -4.55
CA SER A 608 -3.38 -0.31 -3.55
C SER A 608 -4.77 -0.83 -3.17
N VAL A 609 -4.98 -2.14 -3.18
CA VAL A 609 -6.19 -2.78 -2.65
C VAL A 609 -5.76 -3.77 -1.58
N ALA A 610 -6.32 -3.66 -0.37
CA ALA A 610 -5.89 -4.40 0.82
C ALA A 610 -4.36 -4.33 1.06
N GLY A 611 -3.73 -3.20 0.71
CA GLY A 611 -2.29 -2.97 0.87
C GLY A 611 -1.39 -3.52 -0.23
N HIS A 612 -1.96 -4.05 -1.32
CA HIS A 612 -1.22 -4.59 -2.46
C HIS A 612 -1.54 -3.86 -3.76
N PHE A 613 -0.57 -3.73 -4.65
CA PHE A 613 -0.78 -3.19 -6.00
C PHE A 613 -1.91 -3.92 -6.73
N ALA A 614 -2.81 -3.15 -7.33
CA ALA A 614 -3.99 -3.65 -8.04
C ALA A 614 -4.20 -3.03 -9.43
N GLY A 615 -3.29 -2.17 -9.87
CA GLY A 615 -3.32 -1.55 -11.18
C GLY A 615 -2.84 -0.10 -11.14
N SER A 616 -2.79 0.52 -12.31
CA SER A 616 -2.31 1.89 -12.49
C SER A 616 -3.11 2.65 -13.55
N CYS A 617 -3.04 3.99 -13.49
CA CYS A 617 -3.54 4.88 -14.52
C CYS A 617 -2.65 6.12 -14.65
N LEU A 618 -2.87 6.90 -15.71
CA LEU A 618 -2.12 8.12 -15.96
C LEU A 618 -3.02 9.36 -15.89
N ARG A 619 -2.62 10.33 -15.05
CA ARG A 619 -3.19 11.68 -15.02
C ARG A 619 -2.28 12.60 -15.84
N VAL A 620 -2.85 13.47 -16.66
CA VAL A 620 -2.09 14.43 -17.46
C VAL A 620 -2.63 15.85 -17.32
N ASP A 621 -1.74 16.83 -17.27
CA ASP A 621 -2.09 18.25 -17.18
C ASP A 621 -1.12 19.11 -18.01
N PRO A 622 -1.55 20.20 -18.66
CA PRO A 622 -0.62 21.13 -19.30
C PRO A 622 0.31 21.87 -18.31
N THR A 623 -0.07 21.96 -17.02
CA THR A 623 0.72 22.57 -15.95
C THR A 623 1.47 21.52 -15.13
N LEU A 624 2.39 21.95 -14.25
CA LEU A 624 3.18 21.03 -13.41
C LEU A 624 2.39 20.38 -12.27
N VAL A 625 1.15 20.83 -12.01
CA VAL A 625 0.34 20.37 -10.88
C VAL A 625 -0.90 19.67 -11.39
N ILE A 626 -1.04 18.38 -11.05
CA ILE A 626 -2.27 17.63 -11.30
C ILE A 626 -3.37 18.13 -10.37
N THR A 627 -4.55 18.39 -10.93
CA THR A 627 -5.73 18.91 -10.24
C THR A 627 -6.91 17.95 -10.37
N LYS A 628 -8.07 18.31 -9.82
CA LYS A 628 -9.31 17.56 -10.04
C LYS A 628 -9.63 17.45 -11.54
N ASP A 629 -9.45 18.55 -12.27
CA ASP A 629 -9.87 18.67 -13.68
C ASP A 629 -8.85 18.10 -14.68
N SER A 630 -7.70 17.60 -14.22
CA SER A 630 -6.69 17.00 -15.08
C SER A 630 -7.21 15.72 -15.73
N ASP A 631 -6.92 15.54 -17.01
CA ASP A 631 -7.47 14.44 -17.80
C ASP A 631 -6.84 13.09 -17.42
N LEU A 632 -7.61 12.02 -17.67
CA LEU A 632 -7.08 10.66 -17.78
C LEU A 632 -6.95 10.30 -19.26
N ILE A 633 -5.82 9.69 -19.59
CA ILE A 633 -5.56 9.12 -20.91
C ILE A 633 -5.24 7.64 -20.71
N ALA A 634 -5.72 6.80 -21.64
CA ALA A 634 -5.56 5.35 -21.55
C ALA A 634 -4.08 4.98 -21.42
N LEU A 635 -3.79 4.04 -20.51
CA LEU A 635 -2.45 3.54 -20.23
C LEU A 635 -2.36 2.07 -20.61
N ARG A 636 -1.30 1.69 -21.31
CA ARG A 636 -1.03 0.30 -21.69
C ARG A 636 0.36 -0.13 -21.23
N THR A 637 0.46 -1.34 -20.71
CA THR A 637 1.74 -2.00 -20.42
C THR A 637 2.21 -2.73 -21.67
N VAL A 638 3.43 -2.47 -22.13
CA VAL A 638 4.03 -3.16 -23.29
C VAL A 638 5.32 -3.89 -22.92
N GLU A 639 5.63 -4.96 -23.64
CA GLU A 639 6.94 -5.64 -23.55
C GLU A 639 8.09 -4.62 -23.74
N ASP A 640 9.20 -4.78 -23.02
CA ASP A 640 10.32 -3.83 -23.04
C ASP A 640 10.84 -3.57 -24.47
N GLU A 641 10.83 -4.61 -25.32
CA GLU A 641 11.27 -4.57 -26.72
C GLU A 641 10.41 -3.67 -27.63
N ARG A 642 9.18 -3.35 -27.19
CA ARG A 642 8.28 -2.44 -27.90
C ARG A 642 8.47 -0.99 -27.48
N MET A 643 9.26 -0.73 -26.45
CA MET A 643 9.65 0.63 -26.09
C MET A 643 10.60 1.18 -27.15
N LYS A 644 10.33 2.41 -27.61
CA LYS A 644 11.27 3.12 -28.48
C LYS A 644 12.34 3.76 -27.61
N LEU A 645 13.45 3.06 -27.42
CA LEU A 645 14.61 3.53 -26.66
C LEU A 645 15.40 4.59 -27.43
#